data_AF-A0A832U4Q5-F1
#
_entry.id   AF-A0A832U4Q5-F1
#
_cell.length_a   1.000
_cell.length_b   1.000
_cell.length_c   1.000
_cell.angle_alpha   90.00
_cell.angle_beta   90.00
_cell.angle_gamma   90.00
#
_symmetry.space_group_name_H-M   'P 1'
#
loop_
_entity.id
_entity.type
_entity.pdbx_description
1 polymer ?
#
loop_
_entity_poly.entity_id
_entity_poly.type
_entity_poly.pdbx_seq_one_letter_code
_entity_poly.pdbx_strand_id
1 'polypeptide(L)'
;MREIGMTFFSKCYIPELFEGQQEPNDRGWVAAVLAPDKLVPGDSLSLSDAWTDNNLSASFIFSSVRPSLANAEDARFLVSLVRNFLSARGISRGIIWLSEDIISGNNSSDPPSFGFKKRTDTEEGEINYALNMSFGKGTGISFIIDNGMLISLDNETLYFKNKEGYTIYNIYFDGPVAPPKIPGNSSTGKLEFSGPERGCIAFDVQIASTFLHDKWFWGFQFQVPNPNKGSDNSFLTEWIPFAEPSLLNDGADLISFSCVFDPSDVFNRTLPYMLDSQKLRLEERFRTLLKFTDKSLTNAGSKGLKEQQQISLKSHYRTTTGAGVTLCPICVEQVTLSESDMVAALAFAQGTNLGISNLYVTPLGDFVVSAPIAPSSKRSQIMCGLQGNEYISLEPVSEEYEGDRLRFIGSQPSYGYCYPLLQASPVGPPVDLTDQMLKDTFITSWVTVVSAQDDSQKPVYVAQPKGAPLYGQDQVINPKYKNLLGSMHPGTELSEAVSCFPMIPYAGVSPGDGQRNFDSSLIGLFERQFLSPIRRAKIGTGKSVPSALGHQPLIIDSVNGFNITTPSGWLVTINDNGEWAKILLAQLTQPEETQLSFQLSSPELKQAFQTADPMLVIANSNFLGKMSSDQVIKDTESTFNNKLNIENWVLTVQVGKNCHYGDYANVIIVKGVKGKLFDPTYDPKTSSSPNPSLVANPAKWTQKEDFAAPNGKMDELVPLSKWLLDYFSNAAEKTSSDTESLYFEKFNKIVQDENWTGILILHANIAELPEQLKGAVIGINDRTQFYAHHLAIETGQIVLNENGIELKDSTSVYGLIYYSDPAYDSKSEQPVASNTGSDYDFRLLTLKVLFENSSIKNFQSYAQLTLNKLFGSQVTAMGEGGNIYNSIILCGTLHEHDGAPVYGLGSLKDHTYTFLVDNNVFNKIEITSAQMNTRQATADCTKIWFGLTGYLDFATLRTGPESDPNSLNIDLLSFGSTDGKTPRSGLHFSNLGLAMSYSDPKIPKFEFNTDEIRFDLDSSTTRENSL
;
A
#
# COMPACT_ATOMS: atom_id res chain seq x y z
N MET A 1 -55.66 25.34 43.81
CA MET A 1 -55.59 24.24 42.81
C MET A 1 -54.14 23.78 42.82
N ARG A 2 -53.87 22.55 43.27
CA ARG A 2 -52.54 21.93 43.18
C ARG A 2 -52.29 21.66 41.69
N GLU A 3 -51.19 22.16 41.15
CA GLU A 3 -50.71 21.71 39.85
C GLU A 3 -50.57 20.19 39.90
N ILE A 4 -51.13 19.54 38.88
CA ILE A 4 -50.96 18.11 38.65
C ILE A 4 -49.47 17.93 38.34
N GLY A 5 -48.72 17.34 39.27
CA GLY A 5 -47.30 17.05 39.07
C GLY A 5 -47.12 16.26 37.78
N MET A 6 -46.35 16.81 36.84
CA MET A 6 -46.01 16.11 35.61
C MET A 6 -45.30 14.79 35.96
N THR A 7 -45.74 13.69 35.34
CA THR A 7 -45.15 12.37 35.56
C THR A 7 -43.76 12.34 34.91
N PHE A 8 -42.72 12.03 35.67
CA PHE A 8 -41.35 11.87 35.16
C PHE A 8 -40.94 10.39 35.13
N PHE A 9 -41.29 9.63 36.18
CA PHE A 9 -41.05 8.19 36.25
C PHE A 9 -42.35 7.38 36.14
N SER A 10 -42.28 6.23 35.47
CA SER A 10 -43.37 5.26 35.34
C SER A 10 -42.98 3.91 35.92
N LYS A 11 -43.92 3.21 36.57
CA LYS A 11 -43.68 1.90 37.20
C LYS A 11 -43.13 0.90 36.17
N CYS A 12 -41.99 0.28 36.47
CA CYS A 12 -41.31 -0.69 35.63
C CYS A 12 -41.44 -2.10 36.24
N TYR A 13 -42.43 -2.87 35.77
CA TYR A 13 -42.80 -4.24 36.17
C TYR A 13 -43.23 -4.46 37.64
N ILE A 14 -42.60 -3.82 38.61
CA ILE A 14 -42.80 -4.01 40.07
C ILE A 14 -43.00 -2.67 40.78
N PRO A 15 -43.70 -2.63 41.93
CA PRO A 15 -44.03 -1.36 42.60
C PRO A 15 -42.84 -0.64 43.24
N GLU A 16 -41.66 -1.25 43.29
CA GLU A 16 -40.45 -0.67 43.87
C GLU A 16 -39.54 0.03 42.86
N LEU A 17 -39.76 -0.18 41.54
CA LEU A 17 -38.92 0.32 40.47
C LEU A 17 -39.73 1.23 39.53
N PHE A 18 -39.26 2.45 39.34
CA PHE A 18 -39.86 3.41 38.41
C PHE A 18 -38.82 3.88 37.41
N GLU A 19 -39.10 3.75 36.13
CA GLU A 19 -38.23 4.10 35.03
C GLU A 19 -38.53 5.51 34.52
N GLY A 20 -37.49 6.31 34.29
CA GLY A 20 -37.63 7.68 33.79
C GLY A 20 -38.09 7.69 32.34
N GLN A 21 -38.89 8.69 31.97
CA GLN A 21 -39.28 8.90 30.58
C GLN A 21 -38.03 9.15 29.70
N GLN A 22 -38.03 8.60 28.50
CA GLN A 22 -36.97 8.77 27.51
C GLN A 22 -37.48 9.70 26.40
N GLU A 23 -37.03 10.95 26.43
CA GLU A 23 -37.21 11.95 25.38
C GLU A 23 -36.20 11.73 24.24
N PRO A 24 -36.46 12.24 23.02
CA PRO A 24 -35.61 11.99 21.85
C PRO A 24 -34.12 12.39 22.01
N ASN A 25 -33.86 13.44 22.78
CA ASN A 25 -32.51 13.98 23.01
C ASN A 25 -31.80 13.37 24.21
N ASP A 26 -32.47 12.49 24.96
CA ASP A 26 -31.85 11.82 26.10
C ASP A 26 -30.80 10.82 25.65
N ARG A 27 -29.66 10.84 26.33
CA ARG A 27 -28.61 9.83 26.18
C ARG A 27 -28.35 9.19 27.53
N GLY A 28 -28.54 7.88 27.62
CA GLY A 28 -28.51 7.12 28.87
C GLY A 28 -29.86 6.91 29.50
N TRP A 29 -29.83 6.32 30.69
CA TRP A 29 -30.97 5.76 31.37
C TRP A 29 -31.00 6.18 32.83
N VAL A 30 -32.20 6.47 33.34
CA VAL A 30 -32.43 6.82 34.74
C VAL A 30 -33.63 6.08 35.31
N ALA A 31 -33.53 5.64 36.56
CA ALA A 31 -34.64 5.04 37.30
C ALA A 31 -34.61 5.43 38.77
N ALA A 32 -35.77 5.34 39.44
CA ALA A 32 -35.93 5.50 40.87
C ALA A 32 -36.28 4.15 41.51
N VAL A 33 -35.59 3.83 42.61
CA VAL A 33 -35.86 2.66 43.46
C VAL A 33 -36.37 3.15 44.81
N LEU A 34 -37.55 2.69 45.21
CA LEU A 34 -38.13 3.04 46.50
C LEU A 34 -37.44 2.31 47.66
N ALA A 35 -37.48 2.88 48.87
CA ALA A 35 -37.04 2.19 50.07
C ALA A 35 -37.91 0.92 50.35
N PRO A 36 -37.42 -0.06 51.13
CA PRO A 36 -38.19 -1.26 51.47
C PRO A 36 -39.58 -0.94 52.01
N ASP A 37 -40.58 -1.71 51.58
CA ASP A 37 -41.99 -1.61 51.99
C ASP A 37 -42.67 -0.25 51.71
N LYS A 38 -42.10 0.57 50.81
CA LYS A 38 -42.70 1.84 50.36
C LYS A 38 -43.40 1.66 49.02
N LEU A 39 -44.52 2.38 48.85
CA LEU A 39 -45.37 2.33 47.67
C LEU A 39 -45.81 3.74 47.27
N VAL A 40 -45.94 3.97 45.97
CA VAL A 40 -46.56 5.17 45.41
C VAL A 40 -48.02 4.85 45.06
N PRO A 41 -49.00 5.74 45.35
CA PRO A 41 -50.37 5.57 44.90
C PRO A 41 -50.48 5.69 43.37
N GLY A 42 -50.38 4.56 42.66
CA GLY A 42 -50.50 4.49 41.19
C GLY A 42 -49.21 4.07 40.50
N ASP A 43 -49.15 4.31 39.19
CA ASP A 43 -48.06 3.84 38.31
C ASP A 43 -47.11 4.98 37.88
N SER A 44 -47.29 6.18 38.43
CA SER A 44 -46.55 7.39 38.07
C SER A 44 -45.95 8.07 39.30
N LEU A 45 -44.73 8.58 39.15
CA LEU A 45 -43.97 9.28 40.19
C LEU A 45 -43.30 10.52 39.58
N SER A 46 -43.50 11.70 40.18
CA SER A 46 -42.79 12.91 39.74
C SER A 46 -41.36 12.92 40.27
N LEU A 47 -40.43 13.59 39.56
CA LEU A 47 -39.04 13.73 40.00
C LEU A 47 -38.95 14.49 41.34
N SER A 48 -39.77 15.52 41.50
CA SER A 48 -39.86 16.30 42.75
C SER A 48 -40.34 15.45 43.93
N ASP A 49 -41.35 14.59 43.75
CA ASP A 49 -41.82 13.69 44.82
C ASP A 49 -40.76 12.63 45.15
N ALA A 50 -40.14 12.02 44.14
CA ALA A 50 -39.03 11.07 44.34
C ALA A 50 -37.86 11.70 45.11
N TRP A 51 -37.59 12.98 44.87
CA TRP A 51 -36.54 13.74 45.54
C TRP A 51 -36.90 14.16 46.96
N THR A 52 -38.08 14.74 47.16
CA THR A 52 -38.44 15.45 48.40
C THR A 52 -39.17 14.59 49.43
N ASP A 53 -39.84 13.50 49.02
CA ASP A 53 -40.62 12.66 49.93
C ASP A 53 -39.72 11.71 50.74
N ASN A 54 -39.48 12.07 52.00
CA ASN A 54 -38.72 11.26 52.94
C ASN A 54 -39.39 9.91 53.27
N ASN A 55 -40.70 9.76 53.09
CA ASN A 55 -41.38 8.48 53.27
C ASN A 55 -41.03 7.50 52.13
N LEU A 56 -40.96 7.98 50.89
CA LEU A 56 -40.52 7.16 49.75
C LEU A 56 -39.03 6.82 49.84
N SER A 57 -38.23 7.78 50.30
CA SER A 57 -36.76 7.64 50.42
C SER A 57 -36.15 7.04 49.16
N ALA A 58 -36.55 7.55 47.98
CA ALA A 58 -36.11 6.99 46.72
C ALA A 58 -34.59 7.20 46.52
N SER A 59 -33.96 6.19 45.93
CA SER A 59 -32.59 6.21 45.41
C SER A 59 -32.65 6.21 43.88
N PHE A 60 -31.66 6.83 43.23
CA PHE A 60 -31.64 6.99 41.78
C PHE A 60 -30.55 6.14 41.15
N ILE A 61 -30.90 5.44 40.08
CA ILE A 61 -29.98 4.66 39.25
C ILE A 61 -29.73 5.43 37.97
N PHE A 62 -28.46 5.60 37.61
CA PHE A 62 -28.05 6.02 36.28
C PHE A 62 -27.28 4.91 35.57
N SER A 63 -27.41 4.84 34.27
CA SER A 63 -26.61 3.96 33.42
C SER A 63 -26.46 4.55 32.03
N SER A 64 -25.32 4.35 31.40
CA SER A 64 -25.05 4.82 30.04
C SER A 64 -25.94 4.12 29.00
N VAL A 65 -26.38 2.89 29.29
CA VAL A 65 -27.29 2.07 28.48
C VAL A 65 -28.39 1.50 29.37
N ARG A 66 -29.63 1.47 28.88
CA ARG A 66 -30.75 0.86 29.60
C ARG A 66 -30.45 -0.62 29.91
N PRO A 67 -30.49 -1.06 31.18
CA PRO A 67 -30.36 -2.46 31.54
C PRO A 67 -31.40 -3.34 30.83
N SER A 68 -31.01 -4.58 30.48
CA SER A 68 -31.93 -5.57 29.89
C SER A 68 -32.98 -6.03 30.91
N LEU A 69 -34.11 -5.32 30.97
CA LEU A 69 -35.26 -5.63 31.83
C LEU A 69 -36.43 -6.15 30.98
N ALA A 70 -36.64 -7.46 30.95
CA ALA A 70 -37.70 -8.11 30.19
C ALA A 70 -38.93 -8.46 31.04
N ASN A 71 -38.76 -8.61 32.35
CA ASN A 71 -39.82 -9.07 33.24
C ASN A 71 -39.64 -8.58 34.69
N ALA A 72 -40.59 -8.96 35.55
CA ALA A 72 -40.59 -8.60 36.97
C ALA A 72 -39.47 -9.27 37.80
N GLU A 73 -38.92 -10.40 37.38
CA GLU A 73 -37.77 -11.03 38.04
C GLU A 73 -36.49 -10.24 37.79
N ASP A 74 -36.25 -9.79 36.55
CA ASP A 74 -35.11 -8.93 36.20
C ASP A 74 -35.17 -7.61 37.01
N ALA A 75 -36.37 -7.01 37.10
CA ALA A 75 -36.60 -5.81 37.90
C ALA A 75 -36.35 -6.05 39.40
N ARG A 76 -36.79 -7.20 39.95
CA ARG A 76 -36.52 -7.59 41.35
C ARG A 76 -35.04 -7.80 41.59
N PHE A 77 -34.33 -8.44 40.67
CA PHE A 77 -32.89 -8.64 40.74
C PHE A 77 -32.17 -7.30 40.80
N LEU A 78 -32.47 -6.38 39.88
CA LEU A 78 -31.90 -5.03 39.86
C LEU A 78 -32.16 -4.27 41.17
N VAL A 79 -33.41 -4.25 41.65
CA VAL A 79 -33.75 -3.61 42.93
C VAL A 79 -32.99 -4.24 44.10
N SER A 80 -32.87 -5.57 44.13
CA SER A 80 -32.12 -6.27 45.17
C SER A 80 -30.63 -5.94 45.14
N LEU A 81 -30.03 -5.86 43.95
CA LEU A 81 -28.64 -5.50 43.74
C LEU A 81 -28.36 -4.10 44.30
N VAL A 82 -29.17 -3.12 43.92
CA VAL A 82 -29.04 -1.73 44.37
C VAL A 82 -29.25 -1.61 45.88
N ARG A 83 -30.31 -2.21 46.43
CA ARG A 83 -30.58 -2.15 47.88
C ARG A 83 -29.50 -2.83 48.71
N ASN A 84 -29.03 -4.01 48.30
CA ASN A 84 -27.96 -4.72 48.98
C ASN A 84 -26.66 -3.89 48.97
N PHE A 85 -26.36 -3.28 47.82
CA PHE A 85 -25.18 -2.45 47.67
C PHE A 85 -25.20 -1.20 48.57
N LEU A 86 -26.31 -0.45 48.56
CA LEU A 86 -26.45 0.77 49.35
C LEU A 86 -26.50 0.48 50.85
N SER A 87 -27.27 -0.54 51.26
CA SER A 87 -27.40 -0.91 52.68
C SER A 87 -26.10 -1.43 53.30
N ALA A 88 -25.29 -2.18 52.54
CA ALA A 88 -23.96 -2.62 52.97
C ALA A 88 -23.00 -1.46 53.32
N ARG A 89 -23.27 -0.24 52.80
CA ARG A 89 -22.49 0.98 53.05
C ARG A 89 -23.17 1.95 54.02
N GLY A 90 -24.29 1.54 54.62
CA GLY A 90 -25.09 2.42 55.47
C GLY A 90 -25.75 3.58 54.72
N ILE A 91 -25.91 3.46 53.40
CA ILE A 91 -26.55 4.47 52.56
C ILE A 91 -28.05 4.20 52.55
N SER A 92 -28.83 5.07 53.19
CA SER A 92 -30.31 4.97 53.20
C SER A 92 -30.96 5.52 51.93
N ARG A 93 -30.34 6.53 51.32
CA ARG A 93 -30.73 7.15 50.05
C ARG A 93 -29.46 7.50 49.28
N GLY A 94 -29.39 7.17 48.00
CA GLY A 94 -28.21 7.45 47.20
C GLY A 94 -28.48 7.57 45.72
N ILE A 95 -27.47 8.04 45.00
CA ILE A 95 -27.37 7.95 43.55
C ILE A 95 -26.31 6.91 43.23
N ILE A 96 -26.63 5.98 42.33
CA ILE A 96 -25.77 4.87 41.93
C ILE A 96 -25.67 4.80 40.41
N TRP A 97 -24.46 4.58 39.89
CA TRP A 97 -24.20 4.35 38.48
C TRP A 97 -23.91 2.88 38.24
N LEU A 98 -24.63 2.28 37.29
CA LEU A 98 -24.45 0.88 36.92
C LEU A 98 -23.91 0.79 35.51
N SER A 99 -22.79 0.11 35.33
CA SER A 99 -22.31 -0.31 34.01
C SER A 99 -22.86 -1.69 33.64
N GLU A 100 -22.80 -2.04 32.35
CA GLU A 100 -23.23 -3.35 31.86
C GLU A 100 -22.48 -4.51 32.52
N ASP A 101 -21.19 -4.34 32.80
CA ASP A 101 -20.37 -5.34 33.51
C ASP A 101 -20.85 -5.60 34.94
N ILE A 102 -21.37 -4.56 35.61
CA ILE A 102 -21.92 -4.68 36.97
C ILE A 102 -23.29 -5.34 36.93
N ILE A 103 -24.12 -4.97 35.94
CA ILE A 103 -25.47 -5.55 35.76
C ILE A 103 -25.38 -7.04 35.40
N SER A 104 -24.39 -7.43 34.61
CA SER A 104 -24.16 -8.83 34.19
C SER A 104 -23.42 -9.67 35.23
N GLY A 105 -22.98 -9.08 36.36
CA GLY A 105 -22.28 -9.80 37.43
C GLY A 105 -20.84 -10.20 37.09
N ASN A 106 -20.27 -9.63 36.03
CA ASN A 106 -18.93 -9.96 35.52
C ASN A 106 -17.81 -9.15 36.18
N ASN A 107 -18.13 -8.20 37.07
CA ASN A 107 -17.16 -7.30 37.69
C ASN A 107 -17.09 -7.46 39.21
N SER A 108 -15.87 -7.37 39.77
CA SER A 108 -15.60 -7.36 41.21
C SER A 108 -15.54 -5.97 41.83
N SER A 109 -15.67 -4.90 41.04
CA SER A 109 -15.64 -3.52 41.54
C SER A 109 -17.02 -3.02 41.95
N ASP A 110 -17.06 -2.27 43.04
CA ASP A 110 -18.25 -1.61 43.53
C ASP A 110 -18.78 -0.56 42.53
N PRO A 111 -20.10 -0.52 42.24
CA PRO A 111 -20.68 0.57 41.45
C PRO A 111 -20.42 1.95 42.06
N PRO A 112 -20.07 2.96 41.24
CA PRO A 112 -19.95 4.33 41.71
C PRO A 112 -21.25 4.79 42.35
N SER A 113 -21.17 5.36 43.55
CA SER A 113 -22.36 5.87 44.25
C SER A 113 -22.00 6.92 45.28
N PHE A 114 -22.96 7.79 45.58
CA PHE A 114 -22.91 8.63 46.77
C PHE A 114 -24.23 8.57 47.52
N GLY A 115 -24.15 8.75 48.84
CA GLY A 115 -25.30 8.82 49.72
C GLY A 115 -25.65 10.27 50.05
N PHE A 116 -26.94 10.55 50.20
CA PHE A 116 -27.39 11.87 50.64
C PHE A 116 -28.53 11.81 51.65
N LYS A 117 -28.68 12.89 52.42
CA LYS A 117 -29.78 13.10 53.37
C LYS A 117 -30.37 14.50 53.20
N LYS A 118 -31.65 14.68 53.52
CA LYS A 118 -32.27 16.00 53.57
C LYS A 118 -31.79 16.76 54.82
N ARG A 119 -31.58 18.08 54.71
CA ARG A 119 -31.31 18.94 55.88
C ARG A 119 -32.61 19.29 56.60
N THR A 120 -32.54 19.43 57.93
CA THR A 120 -33.73 19.54 58.80
C THR A 120 -34.54 20.83 58.59
N ASP A 121 -33.93 21.88 58.01
CA ASP A 121 -34.51 23.23 57.94
C ASP A 121 -34.39 23.88 56.53
N THR A 122 -34.00 23.13 55.49
CA THR A 122 -33.88 23.65 54.12
C THR A 122 -34.41 22.66 53.08
N GLU A 123 -34.65 23.12 51.85
CA GLU A 123 -35.00 22.25 50.72
C GLU A 123 -33.78 21.52 50.12
N GLU A 124 -32.58 21.82 50.62
CA GLU A 124 -31.32 21.23 50.17
C GLU A 124 -31.04 19.88 50.84
N GLY A 125 -30.45 18.97 50.06
CA GLY A 125 -29.79 17.78 50.56
C GLY A 125 -28.33 18.05 50.92
N GLU A 126 -27.74 17.11 51.65
CA GLU A 126 -26.32 17.06 51.96
C GLU A 126 -25.80 15.65 51.65
N ILE A 127 -24.70 15.57 50.91
CA ILE A 127 -23.98 14.31 50.69
C ILE A 127 -23.42 13.85 52.04
N ASN A 128 -23.81 12.65 52.48
CA ASN A 128 -23.37 12.06 53.75
C ASN A 128 -22.49 10.81 53.56
N TYR A 129 -22.32 10.37 52.32
CA TYR A 129 -21.38 9.33 51.91
C TYR A 129 -20.78 9.76 50.56
N ALA A 130 -19.47 9.94 50.51
CA ALA A 130 -18.76 10.46 49.34
C ALA A 130 -18.85 9.52 48.13
N LEU A 131 -18.89 10.08 46.92
CA LEU A 131 -18.56 9.31 45.72
C LEU A 131 -17.04 9.11 45.72
N ASN A 132 -16.56 7.88 45.65
CA ASN A 132 -15.15 7.58 45.41
C ASN A 132 -15.06 6.37 44.49
N MET A 133 -14.64 6.60 43.24
CA MET A 133 -14.56 5.55 42.22
C MET A 133 -13.19 5.53 41.56
N SER A 134 -12.61 4.34 41.40
CA SER A 134 -11.40 4.16 40.56
C SER A 134 -11.78 3.94 39.11
N PHE A 135 -10.96 4.41 38.16
CA PHE A 135 -11.19 4.19 36.72
C PHE A 135 -10.82 2.76 36.29
N GLY A 136 -10.39 1.91 37.22
CA GLY A 136 -10.05 0.52 36.97
C GLY A 136 -8.57 0.21 37.21
N LYS A 137 -8.22 -1.07 37.05
CA LYS A 137 -6.90 -1.59 37.37
C LYS A 137 -5.81 -0.95 36.51
N GLY A 138 -4.76 -0.44 37.15
CA GLY A 138 -3.58 0.10 36.47
C GLY A 138 -3.73 1.52 35.91
N THR A 139 -4.86 2.19 36.14
CA THR A 139 -5.03 3.60 35.73
C THR A 139 -4.42 4.56 36.75
N GLY A 140 -4.43 4.22 38.04
CA GLY A 140 -3.87 5.07 39.10
C GLY A 140 -4.65 6.37 39.34
N ILE A 141 -5.90 6.45 38.88
CA ILE A 141 -6.78 7.60 39.06
C ILE A 141 -8.14 7.17 39.62
N SER A 142 -8.71 8.05 40.43
CA SER A 142 -10.05 7.97 40.97
C SER A 142 -10.78 9.30 40.80
N PHE A 143 -12.10 9.28 40.83
CA PHE A 143 -12.96 10.47 40.84
C PHE A 143 -13.75 10.52 42.15
N ILE A 144 -13.78 11.70 42.75
CA ILE A 144 -14.31 11.93 44.09
C ILE A 144 -15.30 13.10 44.10
N ILE A 145 -16.42 12.90 44.80
CA ILE A 145 -17.30 13.98 45.29
C ILE A 145 -17.29 13.91 46.81
N ASP A 146 -16.82 14.99 47.45
CA ASP A 146 -16.62 14.99 48.91
C ASP A 146 -17.94 14.85 49.70
N ASN A 147 -17.83 14.15 50.83
CA ASN A 147 -18.85 14.13 51.86
C ASN A 147 -19.00 15.54 52.46
N GLY A 148 -20.23 16.03 52.57
CA GLY A 148 -20.56 17.36 53.12
C GLY A 148 -20.95 18.41 52.09
N MET A 149 -20.85 18.13 50.78
CA MET A 149 -21.39 19.02 49.75
C MET A 149 -22.92 19.11 49.82
N LEU A 150 -23.45 20.29 49.53
CA LEU A 150 -24.88 20.52 49.41
C LEU A 150 -25.35 20.15 48.01
N ILE A 151 -26.55 19.60 47.93
CA ILE A 151 -27.21 19.25 46.69
C ILE A 151 -28.63 19.82 46.64
N SER A 152 -29.03 20.40 45.51
CA SER A 152 -30.36 20.96 45.32
C SER A 152 -30.88 20.62 43.93
N LEU A 153 -32.12 20.13 43.86
CA LEU A 153 -32.79 19.86 42.61
C LEU A 153 -33.53 21.11 42.15
N ASP A 154 -33.29 21.53 40.92
CA ASP A 154 -34.09 22.54 40.22
C ASP A 154 -34.51 21.96 38.86
N ASN A 155 -35.82 21.84 38.66
CA ASN A 155 -36.43 21.08 37.56
C ASN A 155 -35.86 19.66 37.43
N GLU A 156 -35.07 19.41 36.38
CA GLU A 156 -34.47 18.12 36.04
C GLU A 156 -32.94 18.12 36.24
N THR A 157 -32.39 19.13 36.93
CA THR A 157 -30.95 19.27 37.16
C THR A 157 -30.64 19.28 38.66
N LEU A 158 -29.72 18.42 39.08
CA LEU A 158 -29.20 18.39 40.44
C LEU A 158 -27.90 19.20 40.52
N TYR A 159 -27.90 20.27 41.30
CA TYR A 159 -26.75 21.13 41.50
C TYR A 159 -25.96 20.75 42.75
N PHE A 160 -24.64 20.72 42.63
CA PHE A 160 -23.69 20.54 43.73
C PHE A 160 -23.09 21.90 44.10
N LYS A 161 -23.00 22.21 45.40
CA LYS A 161 -22.31 23.40 45.89
C LYS A 161 -21.72 23.21 47.27
N ASN A 162 -20.78 24.08 47.62
CA ASN A 162 -20.28 24.19 48.98
C ASN A 162 -21.31 24.80 49.94
N LYS A 163 -21.15 24.46 51.24
CA LYS A 163 -21.83 25.18 52.33
C LYS A 163 -21.33 26.62 52.37
N GLU A 164 -22.20 27.57 52.68
CA GLU A 164 -21.82 28.98 52.83
C GLU A 164 -20.67 29.13 53.84
N GLY A 165 -19.59 29.81 53.44
CA GLY A 165 -18.37 29.96 54.23
C GLY A 165 -17.37 28.79 54.19
N TYR A 166 -17.66 27.71 53.46
CA TYR A 166 -16.74 26.58 53.26
C TYR A 166 -16.22 26.55 51.82
N THR A 167 -14.93 26.24 51.66
CA THR A 167 -14.27 26.06 50.34
C THR A 167 -13.52 24.73 50.24
N ILE A 168 -13.74 23.83 51.21
CA ILE A 168 -12.94 22.61 51.39
C ILE A 168 -13.49 21.39 50.67
N TYR A 169 -14.79 21.36 50.33
CA TYR A 169 -15.42 20.25 49.62
C TYR A 169 -15.40 20.49 48.12
N ASN A 170 -14.99 19.49 47.36
CA ASN A 170 -14.80 19.62 45.91
C ASN A 170 -15.29 18.36 45.16
N ILE A 171 -15.45 18.53 43.85
CA ILE A 171 -15.56 17.47 42.85
C ILE A 171 -14.20 17.37 42.16
N TYR A 172 -13.47 16.26 42.26
CA TYR A 172 -12.06 16.22 41.79
C TYR A 172 -11.57 14.82 41.46
N PHE A 173 -10.42 14.77 40.80
CA PHE A 173 -9.66 13.56 40.58
C PHE A 173 -8.62 13.33 41.68
N ASP A 174 -8.43 12.08 42.10
CA ASP A 174 -7.45 11.70 43.12
C ASP A 174 -6.60 10.50 42.69
N GLY A 175 -5.46 10.32 43.34
CA GLY A 175 -4.51 9.23 43.10
C GLY A 175 -3.19 9.66 42.45
N PRO A 176 -2.27 8.71 42.21
CA PRO A 176 -0.90 8.98 41.73
C PRO A 176 -0.81 9.71 40.38
N VAL A 177 -1.84 9.61 39.54
CA VAL A 177 -1.93 10.32 38.26
C VAL A 177 -3.15 11.25 38.19
N ALA A 178 -3.57 11.81 39.33
CA ALA A 178 -4.53 12.91 39.36
C ALA A 178 -3.86 14.30 39.38
N PRO A 179 -4.46 15.30 38.70
CA PRO A 179 -3.94 16.67 38.71
C PRO A 179 -3.92 17.24 40.14
N PRO A 180 -2.98 18.14 40.46
CA PRO A 180 -2.92 18.78 41.76
C PRO A 180 -4.25 19.46 42.13
N LYS A 181 -4.67 19.34 43.40
CA LYS A 181 -5.83 20.08 43.90
C LYS A 181 -5.53 21.58 43.91
N ILE A 182 -6.29 22.34 43.14
CA ILE A 182 -6.22 23.81 43.11
C ILE A 182 -7.33 24.35 44.02
N PRO A 183 -7.03 25.15 45.07
CA PRO A 183 -8.05 25.67 45.96
C PRO A 183 -9.14 26.47 45.24
N GLY A 184 -10.41 26.12 45.45
CA GLY A 184 -11.57 26.76 44.81
C GLY A 184 -11.97 26.18 43.44
N ASN A 185 -11.12 25.34 42.84
CA ASN A 185 -11.40 24.62 41.60
C ASN A 185 -12.49 23.55 41.84
N SER A 186 -13.47 23.46 40.93
CA SER A 186 -14.50 22.40 40.94
C SER A 186 -15.33 22.32 42.24
N SER A 187 -15.61 23.46 42.87
CA SER A 187 -16.41 23.58 44.10
C SER A 187 -17.93 23.52 43.86
N THR A 188 -18.34 23.52 42.59
CA THR A 188 -19.72 23.37 42.12
C THR A 188 -19.76 22.39 40.95
N GLY A 189 -20.92 21.79 40.72
CA GLY A 189 -21.18 20.96 39.55
C GLY A 189 -22.66 20.74 39.34
N LYS A 190 -23.03 19.95 38.34
CA LYS A 190 -24.41 19.55 38.08
C LYS A 190 -24.51 18.11 37.60
N LEU A 191 -25.67 17.50 37.81
CA LEU A 191 -26.04 16.18 37.31
C LEU A 191 -27.41 16.29 36.67
N GLU A 192 -27.50 15.98 35.38
CA GLU A 192 -28.74 16.11 34.61
C GLU A 192 -29.57 14.82 34.70
N PHE A 193 -30.88 14.94 34.93
CA PHE A 193 -31.83 13.82 34.81
C PHE A 193 -32.35 13.64 33.38
N SER A 194 -32.11 14.61 32.50
CA SER A 194 -32.64 14.69 31.14
C SER A 194 -31.66 15.40 30.20
N GLY A 195 -31.83 15.25 28.89
CA GLY A 195 -30.97 15.77 27.85
C GLY A 195 -29.76 14.87 27.48
N PRO A 196 -28.85 15.39 26.64
CA PRO A 196 -27.72 14.63 26.11
C PRO A 196 -26.67 14.26 27.17
N GLU A 197 -26.66 14.96 28.30
CA GLU A 197 -25.76 14.71 29.44
C GLU A 197 -26.49 14.00 30.60
N ARG A 198 -27.67 13.40 30.36
CA ARG A 198 -28.44 12.66 31.36
C ARG A 198 -27.55 11.66 32.08
N GLY A 199 -27.46 11.74 33.41
CA GLY A 199 -26.63 10.85 34.23
C GLY A 199 -25.14 11.19 34.25
N CYS A 200 -24.69 12.21 33.54
CA CYS A 200 -23.32 12.69 33.60
C CYS A 200 -23.17 13.78 34.66
N ILE A 201 -22.03 13.80 35.33
CA ILE A 201 -21.64 14.84 36.29
C ILE A 201 -20.82 15.87 35.53
N ALA A 202 -21.31 17.10 35.46
CA ALA A 202 -20.61 18.21 34.82
C ALA A 202 -20.01 19.17 35.86
N PHE A 203 -18.75 19.54 35.69
CA PHE A 203 -18.01 20.45 36.58
C PHE A 203 -16.83 21.07 35.86
N ASP A 204 -16.42 22.27 36.28
CA ASP A 204 -15.25 22.93 35.67
C ASP A 204 -13.98 22.50 36.39
N VAL A 205 -12.92 22.23 35.65
CA VAL A 205 -11.62 21.80 36.18
C VAL A 205 -10.46 22.47 35.45
N GLN A 206 -9.47 22.92 36.23
CA GLN A 206 -8.20 23.41 35.71
C GLN A 206 -7.09 22.37 35.80
N ILE A 207 -6.36 22.14 34.72
CA ILE A 207 -5.33 21.10 34.61
C ILE A 207 -4.08 21.68 33.95
N ALA A 208 -2.90 21.40 34.51
CA ALA A 208 -1.63 21.84 33.94
C ALA A 208 -1.33 21.09 32.63
N SER A 209 -0.78 21.79 31.62
CA SER A 209 -0.40 21.17 30.34
C SER A 209 0.67 20.09 30.49
N THR A 210 1.61 20.23 31.44
CA THR A 210 2.59 19.19 31.81
C THR A 210 1.90 17.92 32.31
N PHE A 211 0.79 18.06 33.02
CA PHE A 211 0.02 16.94 33.52
C PHE A 211 -0.71 16.17 32.41
N LEU A 212 -1.34 16.92 31.50
CA LEU A 212 -1.99 16.36 30.31
C LEU A 212 -1.01 15.53 29.47
N HIS A 213 0.24 15.99 29.34
CA HIS A 213 1.29 15.30 28.62
C HIS A 213 1.89 14.12 29.40
N ASP A 214 2.46 14.36 30.59
CA ASP A 214 3.31 13.39 31.29
C ASP A 214 2.53 12.32 32.08
N LYS A 215 1.25 12.58 32.41
CA LYS A 215 0.43 11.71 33.27
C LYS A 215 -0.80 11.17 32.56
N TRP A 216 -1.47 12.01 31.77
CA TRP A 216 -2.67 11.63 31.01
C TRP A 216 -2.40 11.37 29.54
N PHE A 217 -1.13 11.43 29.10
CA PHE A 217 -0.70 10.99 27.78
C PHE A 217 -1.55 11.55 26.63
N TRP A 218 -1.87 12.84 26.67
CA TRP A 218 -2.75 13.43 25.67
C TRP A 218 -2.25 13.19 24.23
N GLY A 219 -3.08 12.61 23.37
CA GLY A 219 -2.65 12.23 22.03
C GLY A 219 -3.26 10.96 21.50
N PHE A 220 -2.42 10.20 20.81
CA PHE A 220 -2.82 9.04 20.02
C PHE A 220 -2.08 7.81 20.53
N GLN A 221 -2.72 6.66 20.42
CA GLN A 221 -2.08 5.39 20.74
C GLN A 221 -2.35 4.37 19.63
N PHE A 222 -1.28 3.71 19.16
CA PHE A 222 -1.34 2.63 18.18
C PHE A 222 -0.74 1.35 18.74
N GLN A 223 -1.26 0.20 18.32
CA GLN A 223 -0.89 -1.10 18.87
C GLN A 223 -0.67 -2.12 17.77
N VAL A 224 0.24 -3.06 18.00
CA VAL A 224 0.41 -4.28 17.20
C VAL A 224 0.64 -5.48 18.13
N PRO A 225 0.37 -6.73 17.67
CA PRO A 225 0.81 -7.92 18.42
C PRO A 225 2.31 -7.86 18.71
N ASN A 226 2.73 -8.29 19.91
CA ASN A 226 4.15 -8.37 20.24
C ASN A 226 4.76 -9.67 19.70
N PRO A 227 5.63 -9.64 18.67
CA PRO A 227 6.20 -10.87 18.11
C PRO A 227 7.21 -11.54 19.04
N ASN A 228 7.73 -10.83 20.05
CA ASN A 228 8.79 -11.30 20.95
C ASN A 228 8.24 -12.01 22.20
N LYS A 229 6.93 -12.01 22.40
CA LYS A 229 6.25 -12.68 23.52
C LYS A 229 5.15 -13.57 22.94
N GLY A 230 5.05 -14.81 23.41
CA GLY A 230 4.10 -15.81 22.90
C GLY A 230 2.62 -15.43 23.14
N SER A 231 1.74 -16.43 23.29
CA SER A 231 0.28 -16.28 23.41
C SER A 231 -0.25 -15.46 24.60
N ASP A 232 0.62 -14.87 25.42
CA ASP A 232 0.20 -13.88 26.41
C ASP A 232 -0.11 -12.59 25.67
N ASN A 233 -1.40 -12.26 25.50
CA ASN A 233 -2.00 -11.04 24.90
C ASN A 233 -1.21 -9.75 25.20
N SER A 234 -0.03 -9.61 24.63
CA SER A 234 0.94 -8.58 24.89
C SER A 234 1.13 -7.83 23.59
N PHE A 235 0.97 -6.52 23.70
CA PHE A 235 0.99 -5.62 22.56
C PHE A 235 2.26 -4.81 22.63
N LEU A 236 2.86 -4.55 21.47
CA LEU A 236 3.72 -3.38 21.34
C LEU A 236 2.80 -2.18 21.18
N THR A 237 3.14 -1.08 21.84
CA THR A 237 2.30 0.10 21.88
C THR A 237 3.13 1.35 21.63
N GLU A 238 2.64 2.22 20.77
CA GLU A 238 3.24 3.53 20.52
C GLU A 238 2.30 4.64 20.94
N TRP A 239 2.79 5.50 21.83
CA TRP A 239 2.10 6.72 22.20
C TRP A 239 2.68 7.89 21.45
N ILE A 240 1.80 8.72 20.91
CA ILE A 240 2.16 9.87 20.08
C ILE A 240 1.53 11.10 20.73
N PRO A 241 2.33 11.99 21.33
CA PRO A 241 1.81 13.15 22.03
C PRO A 241 1.13 14.14 21.08
N PHE A 242 0.02 14.72 21.52
CA PHE A 242 -0.73 15.72 20.76
C PHE A 242 0.01 17.07 20.67
N ALA A 243 0.45 17.56 21.83
CA ALA A 243 1.10 18.85 21.97
C ALA A 243 2.17 18.85 23.06
N GLU A 244 3.10 19.79 22.93
CA GLU A 244 4.20 20.02 23.87
C GLU A 244 3.64 20.53 25.22
N PRO A 245 4.16 20.04 26.35
CA PRO A 245 3.86 20.62 27.64
C PRO A 245 4.50 22.01 27.76
N SER A 246 3.88 22.91 28.50
CA SER A 246 4.50 24.20 28.78
C SER A 246 5.74 24.03 29.66
N LEU A 247 6.80 24.78 29.33
CA LEU A 247 8.05 24.79 30.10
C LEU A 247 7.95 25.61 31.39
N LEU A 248 6.80 26.23 31.65
CA LEU A 248 6.53 26.91 32.91
C LEU A 248 6.23 25.84 33.97
N ASN A 249 6.90 25.90 35.12
CA ASN A 249 6.75 24.95 36.25
C ASN A 249 5.29 24.49 36.45
N ASP A 250 5.10 23.20 36.79
CA ASP A 250 3.84 22.41 36.86
C ASP A 250 2.58 23.04 37.48
N GLY A 251 2.66 24.22 38.11
CA GLY A 251 1.52 24.94 38.71
C GLY A 251 1.14 26.24 38.00
N ALA A 252 1.73 26.54 36.85
CA ALA A 252 1.75 27.91 36.32
C ALA A 252 1.25 28.08 34.88
N ASP A 253 0.80 27.00 34.24
CA ASP A 253 0.10 27.02 32.95
C ASP A 253 -1.10 26.06 33.00
N LEU A 254 -2.22 26.56 33.53
CA LEU A 254 -3.43 25.79 33.77
C LEU A 254 -4.44 26.05 32.66
N ILE A 255 -4.89 24.97 32.03
CA ILE A 255 -5.94 24.97 31.03
C ILE A 255 -7.26 24.68 31.73
N SER A 256 -8.27 25.52 31.52
CA SER A 256 -9.61 25.31 32.07
C SER A 256 -10.45 24.45 31.12
N PHE A 257 -11.19 23.51 31.71
CA PHE A 257 -12.08 22.61 31.00
C PHE A 257 -13.45 22.61 31.65
N SER A 258 -14.49 22.52 30.84
CA SER A 258 -15.81 22.08 31.29
C SER A 258 -15.87 20.56 31.13
N CYS A 259 -15.74 19.85 32.25
CA CYS A 259 -15.75 18.40 32.27
C CYS A 259 -17.18 17.88 32.26
N VAL A 260 -17.42 16.84 31.47
CA VAL A 260 -18.62 15.98 31.53
C VAL A 260 -18.11 14.58 31.82
N PHE A 261 -18.61 13.97 32.89
CA PHE A 261 -18.10 12.69 33.37
C PHE A 261 -19.24 11.71 33.62
N ASP A 262 -19.21 10.55 32.96
CA ASP A 262 -20.15 9.45 33.21
C ASP A 262 -19.46 8.35 34.04
N PRO A 263 -19.79 8.22 35.33
CA PRO A 263 -19.27 7.16 36.18
C PRO A 263 -19.52 5.74 35.67
N SER A 264 -20.56 5.52 34.85
CA SER A 264 -20.87 4.21 34.27
C SER A 264 -20.12 3.90 32.97
N ASP A 265 -19.53 4.91 32.33
CA ASP A 265 -18.78 4.76 31.07
C ASP A 265 -17.58 5.72 30.98
N VAL A 266 -16.57 5.47 31.82
CA VAL A 266 -15.38 6.34 31.93
C VAL A 266 -14.51 6.37 30.66
N PHE A 267 -14.64 5.38 29.77
CA PHE A 267 -13.85 5.24 28.55
C PHE A 267 -14.67 5.35 27.26
N ASN A 268 -15.93 5.80 27.34
CA ASN A 268 -16.81 6.03 26.19
C ASN A 268 -16.99 4.78 25.27
N ARG A 269 -17.28 3.61 25.87
CA ARG A 269 -17.39 2.31 25.19
C ARG A 269 -18.81 1.87 24.86
N THR A 270 -19.81 2.45 25.52
CA THR A 270 -21.14 1.81 25.61
C THR A 270 -22.18 2.37 24.62
N LEU A 271 -22.02 3.60 24.13
CA LEU A 271 -22.93 4.17 23.14
C LEU A 271 -22.63 3.58 21.74
N PRO A 272 -23.66 3.14 20.97
CA PRO A 272 -23.46 2.50 19.68
C PRO A 272 -22.79 3.45 18.67
N TYR A 273 -21.63 3.01 18.16
CA TYR A 273 -20.93 3.62 17.04
C TYR A 273 -21.78 3.51 15.77
N MET A 274 -22.68 4.47 15.54
CA MET A 274 -23.39 4.54 14.27
C MET A 274 -22.39 4.95 13.17
N LEU A 275 -22.28 4.16 12.10
CA LEU A 275 -21.36 4.44 10.98
C LEU A 275 -21.62 5.78 10.27
N ASP A 276 -22.76 6.45 10.52
CA ASP A 276 -23.11 7.80 10.03
C ASP A 276 -22.82 8.92 11.06
N SER A 277 -22.01 8.62 12.09
CA SER A 277 -21.72 9.46 13.28
C SER A 277 -20.89 10.72 13.04
N GLN A 278 -20.51 11.03 11.80
CA GLN A 278 -19.82 12.30 11.49
C GLN A 278 -20.76 13.51 11.61
N LYS A 279 -22.07 13.30 11.67
CA LYS A 279 -23.09 14.35 11.80
C LYS A 279 -23.67 14.51 13.22
N LEU A 280 -23.31 13.65 14.16
CA LEU A 280 -23.78 13.72 15.54
C LEU A 280 -22.87 14.64 16.38
N ARG A 281 -23.47 15.37 17.32
CA ARG A 281 -22.74 16.29 18.22
C ARG A 281 -21.83 15.50 19.17
N LEU A 282 -20.82 16.15 19.74
CA LEU A 282 -19.89 15.49 20.69
C LEU A 282 -20.62 14.88 21.89
N GLU A 283 -21.56 15.62 22.47
CA GLU A 283 -22.40 15.21 23.59
C GLU A 283 -23.34 14.04 23.25
N GLU A 284 -23.56 13.75 21.97
CA GLU A 284 -24.34 12.57 21.54
C GLU A 284 -23.47 11.32 21.40
N ARG A 285 -22.14 11.47 21.36
CA ARG A 285 -21.18 10.41 21.08
C ARG A 285 -20.29 10.06 22.27
N PHE A 286 -19.98 11.05 23.10
CA PHE A 286 -19.04 10.93 24.22
C PHE A 286 -19.70 11.47 25.48
N ARG A 287 -19.49 10.75 26.59
CA ARG A 287 -20.10 11.02 27.90
C ARG A 287 -19.08 11.31 29.00
N THR A 288 -17.81 11.03 28.71
CA THR A 288 -16.67 11.27 29.60
C THR A 288 -15.57 12.01 28.84
N LEU A 289 -15.55 13.34 28.97
CA LEU A 289 -14.70 14.24 28.19
C LEU A 289 -14.42 15.57 28.91
N LEU A 290 -13.41 16.28 28.42
CA LEU A 290 -12.96 17.60 28.90
C LEU A 290 -13.12 18.60 27.75
N LYS A 291 -14.15 19.45 27.77
CA LYS A 291 -14.36 20.48 26.75
C LYS A 291 -13.46 21.67 27.07
N PHE A 292 -12.73 22.19 26.08
CA PHE A 292 -11.90 23.39 26.29
C PHE A 292 -12.80 24.61 26.54
N THR A 293 -12.43 25.45 27.51
CA THR A 293 -13.07 26.77 27.72
C THR A 293 -12.13 27.88 27.28
N ASP A 294 -12.64 29.10 27.11
CA ASP A 294 -11.82 30.25 26.71
C ASP A 294 -10.79 30.72 27.78
N LYS A 295 -10.73 30.06 28.94
CA LYS A 295 -9.91 30.47 30.09
C LYS A 295 -8.67 29.61 30.27
N SER A 296 -7.52 30.27 30.39
CA SER A 296 -6.29 29.66 30.93
C SER A 296 -5.63 30.57 31.97
N LEU A 297 -4.90 29.99 32.92
CA LEU A 297 -4.14 30.73 33.92
C LEU A 297 -2.65 30.53 33.69
N THR A 298 -1.91 31.63 33.54
CA THR A 298 -0.46 31.62 33.29
C THR A 298 0.31 32.35 34.37
N ASN A 299 1.57 31.98 34.61
CA ASN A 299 2.43 32.65 35.59
C ASN A 299 2.77 34.07 35.15
N ALA A 300 2.42 35.08 35.96
CA ALA A 300 2.86 36.46 35.79
C ALA A 300 4.01 36.85 36.74
N GLY A 301 4.80 35.87 37.20
CA GLY A 301 5.93 36.08 38.11
C GLY A 301 5.46 36.48 39.52
N SER A 302 6.07 37.52 40.10
CA SER A 302 5.72 38.02 41.44
C SER A 302 4.28 38.53 41.60
N LYS A 303 3.51 38.61 40.49
CA LYS A 303 2.11 39.06 40.45
C LYS A 303 1.09 37.92 40.52
N GLY A 304 1.53 36.67 40.66
CA GLY A 304 0.64 35.50 40.75
C GLY A 304 0.18 34.98 39.38
N LEU A 305 -0.91 34.21 39.36
CA LEU A 305 -1.52 33.70 38.12
C LEU A 305 -2.32 34.81 37.43
N LYS A 306 -2.20 34.90 36.09
CA LYS A 306 -2.97 35.82 35.25
C LYS A 306 -3.84 35.03 34.28
N GLU A 307 -5.11 35.39 34.22
CA GLU A 307 -6.07 34.85 33.25
C GLU A 307 -5.75 35.32 31.83
N GLN A 308 -5.77 34.38 30.89
CA GLN A 308 -5.71 34.60 29.45
C GLN A 308 -6.99 34.06 28.81
N GLN A 309 -7.46 34.77 27.79
CA GLN A 309 -8.71 34.48 27.07
C GLN A 309 -8.50 33.65 25.79
N GLN A 310 -7.31 33.09 25.57
CA GLN A 310 -7.03 32.28 24.39
C GLN A 310 -6.04 31.16 24.72
N ILE A 311 -6.43 29.93 24.42
CA ILE A 311 -5.58 28.74 24.56
C ILE A 311 -4.83 28.52 23.25
N SER A 312 -3.54 28.25 23.35
CA SER A 312 -2.66 28.01 22.21
C SER A 312 -1.80 26.79 22.48
N LEU A 313 -2.06 25.69 21.77
CA LEU A 313 -1.37 24.43 21.96
C LEU A 313 -0.24 24.30 20.93
N LYS A 314 1.01 24.27 21.40
CA LYS A 314 2.16 23.96 20.54
C LYS A 314 2.10 22.48 20.16
N SER A 315 1.51 22.16 19.02
CA SER A 315 1.33 20.77 18.62
C SER A 315 2.64 20.12 18.18
N HIS A 316 2.65 18.78 18.10
CA HIS A 316 3.74 18.04 17.48
C HIS A 316 3.60 17.92 15.94
N TYR A 317 2.60 18.56 15.34
CA TYR A 317 2.57 18.69 13.88
C TYR A 317 3.70 19.63 13.41
N ARG A 318 4.19 19.36 12.21
CA ARG A 318 5.25 20.15 11.58
C ARG A 318 4.84 20.52 10.16
N THR A 319 5.30 21.68 9.73
CA THR A 319 5.25 22.04 8.32
C THR A 319 6.26 21.21 7.52
N THR A 320 6.14 21.21 6.19
CA THR A 320 7.13 20.62 5.27
C THR A 320 8.56 21.18 5.43
N THR A 321 8.68 22.40 6.00
CA THR A 321 9.96 23.04 6.34
C THR A 321 10.47 22.72 7.75
N GLY A 322 9.73 21.90 8.51
CA GLY A 322 10.03 21.53 9.88
C GLY A 322 9.63 22.56 10.94
N ALA A 323 8.88 23.60 10.58
CA ALA A 323 8.40 24.59 11.55
C ALA A 323 7.26 24.03 12.39
N GLY A 324 7.15 24.48 13.64
CA GLY A 324 6.08 24.09 14.57
C GLY A 324 4.71 24.58 14.11
N VAL A 325 3.69 23.74 14.32
CA VAL A 325 2.28 24.08 14.09
C VAL A 325 1.59 24.27 15.44
N THR A 326 0.83 25.35 15.55
CA THR A 326 0.04 25.66 16.74
C THR A 326 -1.43 25.38 16.46
N LEU A 327 -2.10 24.74 17.42
CA LEU A 327 -3.52 24.43 17.37
C LEU A 327 -4.26 25.23 18.44
N CYS A 328 -5.29 25.97 18.04
CA CYS A 328 -6.12 26.76 18.94
C CYS A 328 -7.50 26.10 19.06
N PRO A 329 -7.90 25.57 20.23
CA PRO A 329 -9.18 24.89 20.41
C PRO A 329 -10.36 25.86 20.23
N ILE A 330 -11.41 25.43 19.53
CA ILE A 330 -12.72 26.10 19.56
C ILE A 330 -13.37 25.80 20.92
N CYS A 331 -13.58 26.84 21.73
CA CYS A 331 -14.01 26.71 23.12
C CYS A 331 -15.53 26.72 23.27
N VAL A 332 -16.04 26.21 24.40
CA VAL A 332 -17.49 26.12 24.70
C VAL A 332 -18.20 27.48 24.55
N GLU A 333 -17.56 28.56 24.99
CA GLU A 333 -18.12 29.93 24.96
C GLU A 333 -18.25 30.52 23.56
N GLN A 334 -17.56 29.94 22.56
CA GLN A 334 -17.52 30.44 21.19
C GLN A 334 -18.62 29.82 20.30
N VAL A 335 -19.40 28.87 20.82
CA VAL A 335 -20.37 28.08 20.05
C VAL A 335 -21.80 28.38 20.52
N THR A 336 -22.72 28.61 19.58
CA THR A 336 -24.17 28.72 19.91
C THR A 336 -24.86 27.34 19.85
N LEU A 337 -25.91 27.12 20.66
CA LEU A 337 -26.63 25.83 20.73
C LEU A 337 -27.22 25.36 19.37
N SER A 338 -27.41 26.29 18.42
CA SER A 338 -27.86 26.04 17.05
C SER A 338 -26.74 25.68 16.07
N GLU A 339 -25.47 25.97 16.39
CA GLU A 339 -24.28 25.81 15.53
C GLU A 339 -23.29 24.82 16.16
N SER A 340 -23.77 23.63 16.54
CA SER A 340 -23.00 22.61 17.28
C SER A 340 -21.89 21.91 16.47
N ASP A 341 -21.11 22.65 15.70
CA ASP A 341 -19.95 22.13 15.00
C ASP A 341 -18.77 22.04 15.97
N MET A 342 -18.80 20.94 16.73
CA MET A 342 -17.69 20.26 17.40
C MET A 342 -16.71 21.15 18.22
N VAL A 343 -17.14 21.60 19.41
CA VAL A 343 -16.26 22.16 20.46
C VAL A 343 -15.00 21.29 20.65
N ALA A 344 -13.82 21.89 20.76
CA ALA A 344 -12.61 21.14 21.06
C ALA A 344 -12.73 20.45 22.42
N ALA A 345 -12.32 19.18 22.49
CA ALA A 345 -12.32 18.43 23.74
C ALA A 345 -11.18 17.38 23.79
N LEU A 346 -11.01 16.79 24.98
CA LEU A 346 -10.21 15.59 25.19
C LEU A 346 -11.12 14.49 25.76
N ALA A 347 -11.19 13.33 25.09
CA ALA A 347 -11.95 12.18 25.59
C ALA A 347 -11.05 11.16 26.26
N PHE A 348 -11.51 10.60 27.36
CA PHE A 348 -10.81 9.52 28.05
C PHE A 348 -10.90 8.21 27.26
N ALA A 349 -9.76 7.53 27.14
CA ALA A 349 -9.63 6.24 26.48
C ALA A 349 -8.72 5.31 27.29
N GLN A 350 -8.96 4.00 27.17
CA GLN A 350 -8.13 3.00 27.84
C GLN A 350 -6.82 2.82 27.05
N GLY A 351 -5.70 3.11 27.69
CA GLY A 351 -4.37 2.89 27.15
C GLY A 351 -3.79 1.54 27.53
N THR A 352 -2.70 1.16 26.86
CA THR A 352 -1.86 0.00 27.22
C THR A 352 -0.39 0.42 27.32
N ASN A 353 0.34 -0.17 28.27
CA ASN A 353 1.81 -0.05 28.38
C ASN A 353 2.37 1.38 28.41
N LEU A 354 1.65 2.39 28.93
CA LEU A 354 2.15 3.78 29.06
C LEU A 354 3.06 4.00 30.29
N GLY A 355 3.61 2.92 30.84
CA GLY A 355 4.54 2.95 31.98
C GLY A 355 3.86 3.21 33.32
N ILE A 356 3.29 4.39 33.53
CA ILE A 356 2.75 4.85 34.82
C ILE A 356 1.22 4.82 34.92
N SER A 357 0.51 4.65 33.80
CA SER A 357 -0.95 4.52 33.73
C SER A 357 -1.38 3.69 32.53
N ASN A 358 -2.59 3.13 32.55
CA ASN A 358 -3.28 2.56 31.39
C ASN A 358 -4.45 3.47 30.95
N LEU A 359 -4.28 4.78 31.12
CA LEU A 359 -5.21 5.84 30.75
C LEU A 359 -4.51 6.76 29.76
N TYR A 360 -5.23 7.22 28.75
CA TYR A 360 -4.85 8.43 28.04
C TYR A 360 -6.08 9.23 27.63
N VAL A 361 -5.86 10.48 27.18
CA VAL A 361 -6.91 11.32 26.62
C VAL A 361 -6.64 11.65 25.15
N THR A 362 -7.63 11.52 24.29
CA THR A 362 -7.47 11.72 22.84
C THR A 362 -8.22 12.97 22.36
N PRO A 363 -7.65 13.77 21.43
CA PRO A 363 -8.27 15.03 21.02
C PRO A 363 -9.56 14.80 20.24
N LEU A 364 -10.54 15.67 20.41
CA LEU A 364 -11.82 15.69 19.69
C LEU A 364 -12.17 17.12 19.27
N GLY A 365 -12.97 17.23 18.22
CA GLY A 365 -13.53 18.49 17.76
C GLY A 365 -12.53 19.42 17.08
N ASP A 366 -12.88 20.70 17.00
CA ASP A 366 -12.26 21.65 16.07
C ASP A 366 -11.12 22.44 16.70
N PHE A 367 -9.98 22.42 16.00
CA PHE A 367 -8.82 23.22 16.34
C PHE A 367 -8.42 24.08 15.14
N VAL A 368 -8.46 25.40 15.31
CA VAL A 368 -7.99 26.36 14.31
C VAL A 368 -6.49 26.23 14.18
N VAL A 369 -6.00 26.19 12.94
CA VAL A 369 -4.58 26.06 12.67
C VAL A 369 -3.90 27.42 12.60
N SER A 370 -2.79 27.55 13.32
CA SER A 370 -1.82 28.63 13.16
C SER A 370 -0.45 28.04 12.82
N ALA A 371 0.06 28.34 11.62
CA ALA A 371 1.33 27.83 11.14
C ALA A 371 2.01 28.86 10.22
N PRO A 372 3.35 28.80 10.06
CA PRO A 372 4.04 29.64 9.09
C PRO A 372 3.57 29.36 7.66
N ILE A 373 3.19 30.41 6.94
CA ILE A 373 2.79 30.36 5.53
C ILE A 373 3.99 30.08 4.63
N ALA A 374 3.75 29.34 3.54
CA ALA A 374 4.76 29.11 2.52
C ALA A 374 5.12 30.44 1.80
N PRO A 375 6.39 30.67 1.41
CA PRO A 375 6.79 31.87 0.69
C PRO A 375 5.95 32.06 -0.58
N SER A 376 5.45 33.28 -0.84
CA SER A 376 4.57 33.64 -1.97
C SER A 376 3.21 32.92 -2.03
N SER A 377 2.78 32.30 -0.93
CA SER A 377 1.44 31.72 -0.77
C SER A 377 0.73 32.31 0.46
N LYS A 378 -0.61 32.23 0.48
CA LYS A 378 -1.41 32.42 1.70
C LYS A 378 -1.54 31.15 2.54
N ARG A 379 -1.01 30.01 2.05
CA ARG A 379 -1.24 28.69 2.63
C ARG A 379 -0.04 28.16 3.39
N SER A 380 -0.32 27.43 4.47
CA SER A 380 0.63 26.58 5.19
C SER A 380 0.60 25.15 4.66
N GLN A 381 1.70 24.43 4.75
CA GLN A 381 1.81 23.03 4.32
C GLN A 381 2.14 22.13 5.52
N ILE A 382 1.15 21.38 6.01
CA ILE A 382 1.28 20.57 7.24
C ILE A 382 1.50 19.11 6.85
N MET A 383 2.57 18.50 7.36
CA MET A 383 2.88 17.11 7.09
C MET A 383 1.80 16.18 7.64
N CYS A 384 1.41 15.17 6.86
CA CYS A 384 0.40 14.19 7.29
C CYS A 384 0.98 13.03 8.11
N GLY A 385 2.28 12.78 7.97
CA GLY A 385 3.01 11.68 8.59
C GLY A 385 4.52 11.93 8.55
N LEU A 386 5.31 10.89 8.28
CA LEU A 386 6.78 10.96 8.29
C LEU A 386 7.40 11.53 6.99
N GLN A 387 6.60 11.78 5.96
CA GLN A 387 7.07 12.17 4.64
C GLN A 387 6.79 13.64 4.35
N GLY A 388 7.82 14.42 4.04
CA GLY A 388 7.71 15.87 3.79
C GLY A 388 7.00 16.25 2.47
N ASN A 389 6.74 15.27 1.61
CA ASN A 389 6.01 15.42 0.34
C ASN A 389 4.61 14.81 0.39
N GLU A 390 4.13 14.45 1.59
CA GLU A 390 2.74 14.13 1.88
C GLU A 390 2.21 15.14 2.91
N TYR A 391 1.43 16.12 2.46
CA TYR A 391 1.00 17.25 3.28
C TYR A 391 -0.38 17.76 2.90
N ILE A 392 -0.99 18.50 3.81
CA ILE A 392 -2.21 19.27 3.56
C ILE A 392 -1.83 20.74 3.44
N SER A 393 -2.26 21.36 2.35
CA SER A 393 -2.19 22.79 2.14
C SER A 393 -3.49 23.44 2.57
N LEU A 394 -3.41 24.33 3.56
CA LEU A 394 -4.56 25.02 4.15
C LEU A 394 -4.22 26.48 4.47
N GLU A 395 -5.22 27.33 4.65
CA GLU A 395 -5.03 28.73 5.01
C GLU A 395 -5.11 28.90 6.54
N PRO A 396 -4.01 29.26 7.23
CA PRO A 396 -4.02 29.47 8.67
C PRO A 396 -4.78 30.77 9.02
N VAL A 397 -5.09 30.94 10.31
CA VAL A 397 -5.73 32.18 10.81
C VAL A 397 -4.91 33.43 10.48
N SER A 398 -5.59 34.48 10.02
CA SER A 398 -5.03 35.80 9.72
C SER A 398 -6.01 36.92 10.09
N GLU A 399 -5.65 38.19 9.86
CA GLU A 399 -6.57 39.33 10.10
C GLU A 399 -7.80 39.30 9.17
N GLU A 400 -7.70 38.67 7.99
CA GLU A 400 -8.74 38.64 6.95
C GLU A 400 -9.46 37.28 6.85
N TYR A 401 -8.96 36.24 7.54
CA TYR A 401 -9.46 34.87 7.43
C TYR A 401 -9.43 34.16 8.78
N GLU A 402 -10.55 33.53 9.17
CA GLU A 402 -10.69 32.86 10.47
C GLU A 402 -9.77 31.65 10.66
N GLY A 403 -9.25 31.10 9.56
CA GLY A 403 -8.30 29.99 9.56
C GLY A 403 -8.97 28.62 9.46
N ASP A 404 -8.44 27.77 8.60
CA ASP A 404 -8.89 26.39 8.44
C ASP A 404 -8.64 25.57 9.72
N ARG A 405 -9.46 24.54 9.92
CA ARG A 405 -9.50 23.78 11.17
C ARG A 405 -9.15 22.31 10.94
N LEU A 406 -8.42 21.72 11.89
CA LEU A 406 -8.33 20.27 12.05
C LEU A 406 -9.45 19.82 12.98
N ARG A 407 -10.37 19.00 12.47
CA ARG A 407 -11.46 18.38 13.24
C ARG A 407 -11.07 16.97 13.62
N PHE A 408 -10.83 16.74 14.91
CA PHE A 408 -10.51 15.40 15.41
C PHE A 408 -11.77 14.59 15.69
N ILE A 409 -11.81 13.40 15.10
CA ILE A 409 -12.92 12.44 15.25
C ILE A 409 -12.39 11.23 16.00
N GLY A 410 -12.92 11.00 17.20
CA GLY A 410 -12.55 9.87 18.05
C GLY A 410 -13.10 8.53 17.59
N SER A 411 -12.76 7.50 18.36
CA SER A 411 -13.24 6.13 18.20
C SER A 411 -12.88 5.48 16.86
N GLN A 412 -11.71 5.81 16.32
CA GLN A 412 -11.20 5.26 15.08
C GLN A 412 -10.22 4.11 15.33
N PRO A 413 -10.21 3.04 14.50
CA PRO A 413 -9.32 1.90 14.67
C PRO A 413 -7.84 2.27 14.83
N SER A 414 -7.15 1.68 15.80
CA SER A 414 -5.71 1.88 16.04
C SER A 414 -4.90 0.58 16.17
N TYR A 415 -5.54 -0.59 16.04
CA TYR A 415 -4.89 -1.88 16.24
C TYR A 415 -4.48 -2.55 14.92
N GLY A 416 -3.18 -2.57 14.61
CA GLY A 416 -2.59 -3.31 13.50
C GLY A 416 -2.47 -4.82 13.79
N TYR A 417 -3.61 -5.50 13.92
CA TYR A 417 -3.70 -6.90 14.35
C TYR A 417 -2.95 -7.90 13.45
N CYS A 418 -2.74 -7.57 12.18
CA CYS A 418 -2.06 -8.43 11.20
C CYS A 418 -0.53 -8.24 11.15
N TYR A 419 0.04 -7.46 12.08
CA TYR A 419 1.48 -7.27 12.19
C TYR A 419 2.18 -8.43 12.95
N PRO A 420 3.40 -8.83 12.55
CA PRO A 420 4.06 -8.45 11.31
C PRO A 420 3.36 -9.09 10.11
N LEU A 421 3.38 -8.40 8.97
CA LEU A 421 2.83 -8.92 7.72
C LEU A 421 3.66 -10.15 7.27
N LEU A 422 3.18 -11.37 7.56
CA LEU A 422 3.87 -12.64 7.32
C LEU A 422 3.96 -13.02 5.84
N GLN A 423 4.94 -13.84 5.46
CA GLN A 423 5.04 -14.34 4.09
C GLN A 423 3.74 -15.05 3.69
N ALA A 424 3.23 -14.71 2.52
CA ALA A 424 2.08 -15.38 1.95
C ALA A 424 2.47 -16.80 1.52
N SER A 425 1.67 -17.80 1.90
CA SER A 425 1.95 -19.21 1.60
C SER A 425 0.71 -19.92 1.08
N PRO A 426 0.77 -20.60 -0.09
CA PRO A 426 -0.34 -21.42 -0.59
C PRO A 426 -0.69 -22.61 0.31
N VAL A 427 0.22 -23.01 1.19
CA VAL A 427 0.07 -24.15 2.12
C VAL A 427 -0.01 -23.72 3.58
N GLY A 428 0.00 -22.41 3.85
CA GLY A 428 -0.18 -21.84 5.19
C GLY A 428 -1.67 -21.70 5.57
N PRO A 429 -1.96 -21.29 6.82
CA PRO A 429 -3.31 -20.91 7.21
C PRO A 429 -3.87 -19.84 6.26
N PRO A 430 -5.17 -19.88 5.90
CA PRO A 430 -5.77 -18.85 5.06
C PRO A 430 -5.55 -17.46 5.66
N VAL A 431 -4.96 -16.56 4.87
CA VAL A 431 -4.86 -15.14 5.22
C VAL A 431 -6.00 -14.43 4.51
N ASP A 432 -6.88 -13.78 5.27
CA ASP A 432 -7.89 -12.90 4.69
C ASP A 432 -7.21 -11.61 4.23
N LEU A 433 -7.00 -11.48 2.93
CA LEU A 433 -6.38 -10.30 2.33
C LEU A 433 -7.34 -9.12 2.20
N THR A 434 -8.63 -9.31 2.49
CA THR A 434 -9.71 -8.30 2.43
C THR A 434 -10.06 -7.69 3.78
N ASP A 435 -9.54 -8.26 4.88
CA ASP A 435 -9.78 -7.76 6.24
C ASP A 435 -9.11 -6.38 6.46
N GLN A 436 -9.72 -5.56 7.32
CA GLN A 436 -9.26 -4.20 7.56
C GLN A 436 -7.90 -4.21 8.25
N MET A 437 -6.93 -3.47 7.71
CA MET A 437 -5.58 -3.42 8.28
C MET A 437 -5.54 -2.92 9.74
N LEU A 438 -6.52 -2.11 10.16
CA LEU A 438 -6.68 -1.65 11.54
C LEU A 438 -8.04 -2.10 12.10
N LYS A 439 -8.04 -2.62 13.33
CA LYS A 439 -9.25 -2.99 14.10
C LYS A 439 -9.52 -2.04 15.25
N ASP A 440 -10.79 -1.99 15.66
CA ASP A 440 -11.34 -1.13 16.71
C ASP A 440 -11.19 -1.71 18.14
N THR A 441 -10.51 -2.85 18.29
CA THR A 441 -10.10 -3.40 19.60
C THR A 441 -9.40 -2.35 20.46
N PHE A 442 -8.62 -1.50 19.81
CA PHE A 442 -8.13 -0.24 20.34
C PHE A 442 -8.58 0.89 19.41
N ILE A 443 -8.88 2.04 20.01
CA ILE A 443 -9.41 3.20 19.31
C ILE A 443 -8.54 4.43 19.56
N THR A 444 -8.52 5.38 18.65
CA THR A 444 -7.85 6.69 18.78
C THR A 444 -8.60 7.75 17.97
N SER A 445 -8.14 8.99 17.97
CA SER A 445 -8.65 10.01 17.07
C SER A 445 -7.96 10.02 15.71
N TRP A 446 -8.75 10.20 14.65
CA TRP A 446 -8.30 10.60 13.32
C TRP A 446 -8.72 12.05 13.04
N VAL A 447 -8.40 12.59 11.88
CA VAL A 447 -8.69 13.99 11.53
C VAL A 447 -9.54 14.09 10.26
N THR A 448 -10.32 15.16 10.15
CA THR A 448 -10.76 15.73 8.87
C THR A 448 -10.46 17.23 8.86
N VAL A 449 -10.51 17.86 7.69
CA VAL A 449 -10.18 19.30 7.55
C VAL A 449 -11.45 20.07 7.20
N VAL A 450 -11.69 21.14 7.94
CA VAL A 450 -12.86 22.02 7.79
C VAL A 450 -12.37 23.37 7.30
N SER A 451 -12.95 23.85 6.21
CA SER A 451 -12.67 25.19 5.66
C SER A 451 -13.34 26.24 6.53
N ALA A 452 -12.70 27.38 6.76
CA ALA A 452 -13.32 28.46 7.54
C ALA A 452 -14.46 29.17 6.79
N GLN A 453 -14.52 29.08 5.45
CA GLN A 453 -15.56 29.65 4.60
C GLN A 453 -15.97 28.68 3.48
N ASP A 454 -17.26 28.67 3.13
CA ASP A 454 -17.87 27.74 2.14
C ASP A 454 -17.43 27.99 0.68
N ASP A 455 -16.99 29.21 0.36
CA ASP A 455 -16.71 29.68 -1.03
C ASP A 455 -15.24 30.05 -1.28
N SER A 456 -14.36 29.90 -0.27
CA SER A 456 -12.91 30.09 -0.42
C SER A 456 -12.23 28.82 -0.95
N GLN A 457 -11.02 28.97 -1.49
CA GLN A 457 -10.24 27.84 -2.01
C GLN A 457 -10.11 26.75 -0.93
N LYS A 458 -10.65 25.55 -1.17
CA LYS A 458 -10.65 24.45 -0.21
C LYS A 458 -9.24 23.99 0.18
N PRO A 459 -9.04 23.40 1.37
CA PRO A 459 -7.79 22.72 1.71
C PRO A 459 -7.45 21.65 0.67
N VAL A 460 -6.17 21.48 0.36
CA VAL A 460 -5.69 20.55 -0.69
C VAL A 460 -4.71 19.56 -0.09
N TYR A 461 -4.98 18.28 -0.25
CA TYR A 461 -4.04 17.21 0.07
C TYR A 461 -3.09 16.97 -1.10
N VAL A 462 -1.79 16.89 -0.81
CA VAL A 462 -0.73 16.60 -1.77
C VAL A 462 0.02 15.37 -1.31
N ALA A 463 0.21 14.40 -2.21
CA ALA A 463 1.07 13.25 -2.00
C ALA A 463 1.91 13.02 -3.26
N GLN A 464 3.23 12.89 -3.08
CA GLN A 464 4.18 12.63 -4.16
C GLN A 464 5.22 11.58 -3.73
N PRO A 465 5.87 10.87 -4.66
CA PRO A 465 6.94 9.93 -4.32
C PRO A 465 8.17 10.55 -3.65
N LYS A 466 8.72 9.94 -2.59
CA LYS A 466 9.88 10.46 -1.81
C LYS A 466 11.12 10.71 -2.66
N GLY A 467 11.30 9.95 -3.73
CA GLY A 467 12.37 10.11 -4.73
C GLY A 467 11.92 10.75 -6.04
N ALA A 468 10.65 11.11 -6.19
CA ALA A 468 10.10 11.63 -7.43
C ALA A 468 9.16 12.82 -7.22
N PRO A 469 9.58 13.89 -6.51
CA PRO A 469 8.82 15.14 -6.46
C PRO A 469 8.65 15.72 -7.86
N LEU A 470 7.60 16.50 -8.06
CA LEU A 470 7.24 17.01 -9.38
C LEU A 470 7.79 18.42 -9.61
N TYR A 471 8.28 18.67 -10.83
CA TYR A 471 8.85 19.92 -11.28
C TYR A 471 8.27 20.34 -12.63
N GLY A 472 8.04 21.65 -12.80
CA GLY A 472 7.35 22.22 -13.95
C GLY A 472 7.75 23.66 -14.23
N GLN A 473 7.18 24.23 -15.29
CA GLN A 473 7.24 25.66 -15.53
C GLN A 473 6.19 26.37 -14.67
N ASP A 474 6.59 26.82 -13.48
CA ASP A 474 5.72 27.61 -12.60
C ASP A 474 5.80 29.12 -12.91
N GLN A 475 4.84 29.89 -12.41
CA GLN A 475 4.83 31.35 -12.55
C GLN A 475 5.86 32.09 -11.65
N VAL A 476 6.73 31.40 -10.91
CA VAL A 476 7.67 32.02 -9.93
C VAL A 476 9.11 31.92 -10.40
N ILE A 477 9.58 30.72 -10.67
CA ILE A 477 10.93 30.37 -11.09
C ILE A 477 11.11 30.65 -12.59
N ASN A 478 10.21 30.14 -13.44
CA ASN A 478 10.41 30.20 -14.90
C ASN A 478 10.50 31.63 -15.47
N PRO A 479 9.70 32.63 -15.02
CA PRO A 479 9.81 33.99 -15.55
C PRO A 479 11.19 34.62 -15.34
N LYS A 480 11.88 34.25 -14.26
CA LYS A 480 13.22 34.76 -13.92
C LYS A 480 14.35 33.87 -14.45
N TYR A 481 14.13 32.55 -14.50
CA TYR A 481 15.12 31.55 -14.87
C TYR A 481 14.54 30.60 -15.91
N LYS A 482 14.67 30.97 -17.19
CA LYS A 482 14.05 30.25 -18.32
C LYS A 482 14.50 28.79 -18.49
N ASN A 483 15.65 28.43 -17.89
CA ASN A 483 16.22 27.08 -17.95
C ASN A 483 16.04 26.28 -16.64
N LEU A 484 15.30 26.80 -15.65
CA LEU A 484 15.06 26.12 -14.38
C LEU A 484 13.57 25.75 -14.25
N LEU A 485 13.34 24.58 -13.65
CA LEU A 485 12.00 24.13 -13.29
C LEU A 485 11.71 24.44 -11.82
N GLY A 486 10.50 24.92 -11.56
CA GLY A 486 9.97 25.14 -10.22
C GLY A 486 9.23 23.92 -9.69
N SER A 487 8.96 23.90 -8.39
CA SER A 487 8.26 22.76 -7.76
C SER A 487 6.77 22.81 -8.09
N MET A 488 6.19 21.66 -8.44
CA MET A 488 4.77 21.52 -8.76
C MET A 488 4.06 20.70 -7.71
N HIS A 489 2.84 21.12 -7.35
CA HIS A 489 2.08 20.53 -6.25
C HIS A 489 0.64 20.23 -6.66
N PRO A 490 0.41 19.37 -7.67
CA PRO A 490 -0.93 18.87 -7.94
C PRO A 490 -1.43 18.10 -6.71
N GLY A 491 -2.73 18.17 -6.47
CA GLY A 491 -3.32 17.57 -5.28
C GLY A 491 -4.81 17.35 -5.42
N THR A 492 -5.43 16.98 -4.30
CA THR A 492 -6.86 16.66 -4.20
C THR A 492 -7.51 17.62 -3.22
N GLU A 493 -8.55 18.34 -3.64
CA GLU A 493 -9.39 19.15 -2.76
C GLU A 493 -10.00 18.26 -1.67
N LEU A 494 -9.78 18.65 -0.41
CA LEU A 494 -10.48 18.09 0.72
C LEU A 494 -11.85 18.77 0.84
N SER A 495 -12.90 17.97 0.88
CA SER A 495 -14.24 18.44 1.20
C SER A 495 -14.70 17.82 2.51
N GLU A 496 -15.66 18.43 3.19
CA GLU A 496 -16.22 17.90 4.43
C GLU A 496 -16.92 16.55 4.26
N ALA A 497 -17.28 16.18 3.02
CA ALA A 497 -17.80 14.86 2.70
C ALA A 497 -16.72 13.75 2.72
N VAL A 498 -15.44 14.11 2.76
CA VAL A 498 -14.34 13.16 2.92
C VAL A 498 -14.35 12.63 4.35
N SER A 499 -14.44 11.31 4.50
CA SER A 499 -14.36 10.65 5.80
C SER A 499 -13.05 10.97 6.52
N CYS A 500 -13.05 10.98 7.86
CA CYS A 500 -11.82 11.17 8.63
C CYS A 500 -10.72 10.15 8.26
N PHE A 501 -9.47 10.57 8.41
CA PHE A 501 -8.27 9.81 8.03
C PHE A 501 -7.15 9.99 9.06
N PRO A 502 -6.24 9.00 9.21
CA PRO A 502 -5.15 9.11 10.18
C PRO A 502 -4.14 10.19 9.75
N MET A 503 -3.84 11.15 10.62
CA MET A 503 -2.83 12.18 10.40
C MET A 503 -2.06 12.41 11.70
N ILE A 504 -0.78 12.05 11.73
CA ILE A 504 -0.08 11.76 12.99
C ILE A 504 1.09 12.73 13.23
N PRO A 505 1.17 13.38 14.41
CA PRO A 505 2.20 14.37 14.71
C PRO A 505 3.48 13.73 15.26
N TYR A 506 4.30 13.14 14.39
CA TYR A 506 5.48 12.37 14.79
C TYR A 506 6.60 13.17 15.48
N ALA A 507 6.59 14.50 15.49
CA ALA A 507 7.71 15.28 16.02
C ALA A 507 7.91 15.17 17.54
N GLY A 508 6.91 14.68 18.27
CA GLY A 508 7.01 14.40 19.72
C GLY A 508 7.32 12.95 20.05
N VAL A 509 7.45 12.08 19.05
CA VAL A 509 7.65 10.65 19.25
C VAL A 509 9.10 10.37 19.65
N SER A 510 9.27 9.58 20.70
CA SER A 510 10.56 9.05 21.14
C SER A 510 10.57 7.54 20.94
N PRO A 511 11.32 7.00 19.95
CA PRO A 511 11.34 5.57 19.68
C PRO A 511 11.74 4.75 20.91
N GLY A 512 11.01 3.66 21.14
CA GLY A 512 11.27 2.69 22.19
C GLY A 512 12.29 1.62 21.80
N ASP A 513 12.26 0.51 22.55
CA ASP A 513 13.23 -0.58 22.48
C ASP A 513 12.79 -1.78 21.60
N GLY A 514 11.59 -1.72 21.01
CA GLY A 514 11.01 -2.83 20.24
C GLY A 514 10.54 -4.02 21.10
N GLN A 515 10.57 -3.91 22.44
CA GLN A 515 10.13 -4.96 23.37
C GLN A 515 8.77 -4.66 23.98
N ARG A 516 8.50 -3.39 24.28
CA ARG A 516 7.19 -2.91 24.77
C ARG A 516 6.61 -1.78 23.94
N ASN A 517 7.48 -0.96 23.35
CA ASN A 517 7.13 0.20 22.53
C ASN A 517 7.73 0.05 21.13
N PHE A 518 7.26 0.85 20.16
CA PHE A 518 7.78 0.71 18.80
C PHE A 518 9.21 1.24 18.75
N ASP A 519 10.11 0.50 18.12
CA ASP A 519 11.39 1.08 17.72
C ASP A 519 11.23 1.99 16.48
N SER A 520 12.30 2.67 16.08
CA SER A 520 12.27 3.60 14.94
C SER A 520 11.93 2.91 13.62
N SER A 521 12.30 1.64 13.47
CA SER A 521 12.01 0.84 12.29
C SER A 521 10.52 0.53 12.19
N LEU A 522 9.92 0.08 13.30
CA LEU A 522 8.50 -0.24 13.39
C LEU A 522 7.63 1.00 13.22
N ILE A 523 8.01 2.16 13.77
CA ILE A 523 7.31 3.43 13.53
C ILE A 523 7.22 3.72 12.01
N GLY A 524 8.36 3.66 11.31
CA GLY A 524 8.40 3.90 9.87
C GLY A 524 7.66 2.83 9.05
N LEU A 525 7.67 1.57 9.50
CA LEU A 525 6.93 0.47 8.88
C LEU A 525 5.42 0.64 9.08
N PHE A 526 4.98 1.00 10.28
CA PHE A 526 3.57 1.15 10.63
C PHE A 526 2.93 2.29 9.84
N GLU A 527 3.58 3.47 9.78
CA GLU A 527 3.13 4.58 8.93
C GLU A 527 2.97 4.16 7.47
N ARG A 528 3.96 3.43 6.94
CA ARG A 528 4.01 3.05 5.52
C ARG A 528 3.03 1.95 5.15
N GLN A 529 2.85 0.96 6.03
CA GLN A 529 2.04 -0.22 5.75
C GLN A 529 0.57 -0.04 6.15
N PHE A 530 0.27 0.75 7.19
CA PHE A 530 -1.09 0.88 7.72
C PHE A 530 -1.67 2.27 7.46
N LEU A 531 -1.06 3.32 8.02
CA LEU A 531 -1.70 4.63 8.10
C LEU A 531 -1.75 5.38 6.77
N SER A 532 -0.62 5.45 6.06
CA SER A 532 -0.52 6.18 4.79
C SER A 532 -1.43 5.57 3.69
N PRO A 533 -1.53 4.23 3.52
CA PRO A 533 -2.53 3.62 2.63
C PRO A 533 -3.98 3.93 3.01
N ILE A 534 -4.35 3.79 4.30
CA ILE A 534 -5.72 4.08 4.77
C ILE A 534 -6.08 5.55 4.49
N ARG A 535 -5.17 6.49 4.80
CA ARG A 535 -5.36 7.92 4.55
C ARG A 535 -5.62 8.21 3.07
N ARG A 536 -4.80 7.66 2.17
CA ARG A 536 -4.98 7.85 0.72
C ARG A 536 -6.31 7.29 0.23
N ALA A 537 -6.69 6.09 0.67
CA ALA A 537 -7.95 5.47 0.26
C ALA A 537 -9.16 6.31 0.66
N LYS A 538 -9.09 6.99 1.82
CA LYS A 538 -10.14 7.90 2.30
C LYS A 538 -10.19 9.21 1.51
N ILE A 539 -9.03 9.77 1.10
CA ILE A 539 -8.95 11.09 0.44
C ILE A 539 -9.13 11.01 -1.09
N GLY A 540 -8.69 9.93 -1.74
CA GLY A 540 -8.50 9.81 -3.19
C GLY A 540 -9.73 10.00 -4.08
N THR A 541 -10.93 10.19 -3.50
CA THR A 541 -12.18 10.46 -4.21
C THR A 541 -12.47 11.95 -4.43
N GLY A 542 -11.64 12.85 -3.89
CA GLY A 542 -11.82 14.29 -4.04
C GLY A 542 -11.50 14.83 -5.44
N LYS A 543 -11.91 16.07 -5.71
CA LYS A 543 -11.63 16.76 -6.99
C LYS A 543 -10.13 17.10 -7.08
N SER A 544 -9.50 16.84 -8.22
CA SER A 544 -8.09 17.21 -8.43
C SER A 544 -7.91 18.70 -8.69
N VAL A 545 -6.74 19.22 -8.31
CA VAL A 545 -6.33 20.61 -8.58
C VAL A 545 -4.88 20.68 -9.07
N PRO A 546 -4.57 21.64 -9.97
CA PRO A 546 -3.25 21.73 -10.62
C PRO A 546 -2.15 22.24 -9.67
N SER A 547 -2.52 23.02 -8.64
CA SER A 547 -1.56 23.60 -7.71
C SER A 547 -2.18 23.85 -6.33
N ALA A 548 -1.63 23.19 -5.32
CA ALA A 548 -2.00 23.40 -3.92
C ALA A 548 -1.52 24.75 -3.35
N LEU A 549 -0.45 25.33 -3.94
CA LEU A 549 0.17 26.56 -3.46
C LEU A 549 -0.31 27.84 -4.16
N GLY A 550 -1.15 27.71 -5.20
CA GLY A 550 -1.59 28.83 -6.03
C GLY A 550 -0.57 29.26 -7.08
N HIS A 551 0.62 28.63 -7.14
CA HIS A 551 1.55 28.77 -8.26
C HIS A 551 0.93 28.10 -9.48
N GLN A 552 0.27 28.91 -10.32
CA GLN A 552 -0.33 28.40 -11.53
C GLN A 552 0.78 27.93 -12.48
N PRO A 553 0.57 26.81 -13.19
CA PRO A 553 1.45 26.43 -14.29
C PRO A 553 1.47 27.56 -15.34
N LEU A 554 2.60 27.74 -16.00
CA LEU A 554 2.63 28.50 -17.25
C LEU A 554 2.00 27.63 -18.34
N ILE A 555 0.75 27.96 -18.69
CA ILE A 555 0.06 27.35 -19.83
C ILE A 555 0.54 28.06 -21.09
N ILE A 556 1.14 27.32 -22.02
CA ILE A 556 1.51 27.82 -23.33
C ILE A 556 0.24 27.72 -24.20
N ASP A 557 -0.27 28.86 -24.69
CA ASP A 557 -1.47 28.94 -25.55
C ASP A 557 -1.30 28.04 -26.79
N SER A 558 -1.82 26.80 -26.74
CA SER A 558 -2.04 25.85 -27.86
C SER A 558 -2.12 24.37 -27.44
N VAL A 559 -1.87 24.02 -26.16
CA VAL A 559 -1.85 22.62 -25.67
C VAL A 559 -2.90 22.42 -24.56
N ASN A 560 -3.74 21.38 -24.66
CA ASN A 560 -4.67 20.96 -23.60
C ASN A 560 -3.86 20.29 -22.47
N GLY A 561 -3.40 21.06 -21.49
CA GLY A 561 -2.54 20.61 -20.41
C GLY A 561 -1.06 20.95 -20.55
N PHE A 562 -0.27 20.54 -19.56
CA PHE A 562 1.15 20.82 -19.44
C PHE A 562 1.91 19.60 -18.90
N ASN A 563 3.19 19.49 -19.28
CA ASN A 563 4.06 18.44 -18.77
C ASN A 563 4.80 18.89 -17.51
N ILE A 564 4.94 17.97 -16.57
CA ILE A 564 5.80 18.06 -15.39
C ILE A 564 6.72 16.85 -15.36
N THR A 565 7.83 16.94 -14.62
CA THR A 565 8.81 15.88 -14.53
C THR A 565 9.27 15.61 -13.11
N THR A 566 9.92 14.47 -12.88
CA THR A 566 10.56 14.12 -11.61
C THR A 566 12.09 14.23 -11.73
N PRO A 567 12.87 14.28 -10.63
CA PRO A 567 14.33 14.17 -10.67
C PRO A 567 14.81 12.90 -11.38
N SER A 568 13.97 11.86 -11.37
CA SER A 568 14.19 10.59 -12.06
C SER A 568 13.70 10.62 -13.52
N GLY A 569 13.47 11.79 -14.11
CA GLY A 569 13.17 11.92 -15.55
C GLY A 569 11.84 11.32 -16.00
N TRP A 570 10.90 11.03 -15.08
CA TRP A 570 9.54 10.63 -15.48
C TRP A 570 8.80 11.84 -16.02
N LEU A 571 7.98 11.65 -17.04
CA LEU A 571 7.17 12.72 -17.63
C LEU A 571 5.70 12.45 -17.34
N VAL A 572 5.04 13.41 -16.68
CA VAL A 572 3.62 13.37 -16.34
C VAL A 572 2.94 14.53 -17.04
N THR A 573 1.83 14.26 -17.74
CA THR A 573 1.00 15.31 -18.33
C THR A 573 -0.17 15.58 -17.40
N ILE A 574 -0.35 16.85 -17.02
CA ILE A 574 -1.48 17.34 -16.25
C ILE A 574 -2.42 18.06 -17.21
N ASN A 575 -3.71 17.73 -17.21
CA ASN A 575 -4.68 18.45 -18.03
C ASN A 575 -5.07 19.81 -17.43
N ASP A 576 -5.90 20.59 -18.14
CA ASP A 576 -6.32 21.92 -17.70
C ASP A 576 -7.13 21.92 -16.39
N ASN A 577 -7.73 20.79 -16.03
CA ASN A 577 -8.44 20.61 -14.76
C ASN A 577 -7.49 20.30 -13.58
N GLY A 578 -6.19 20.13 -13.82
CA GLY A 578 -5.22 19.74 -12.81
C GLY A 578 -5.16 18.25 -12.52
N GLU A 579 -5.80 17.43 -13.34
CA GLU A 579 -5.74 15.98 -13.21
C GLU A 579 -4.53 15.42 -13.96
N TRP A 580 -3.94 14.37 -13.39
CA TRP A 580 -2.96 13.57 -14.12
C TRP A 580 -3.65 12.86 -15.28
N ALA A 581 -3.26 13.21 -16.50
CA ALA A 581 -3.84 12.70 -17.74
C ALA A 581 -2.95 11.65 -18.41
N LYS A 582 -1.62 11.75 -18.28
CA LYS A 582 -0.68 10.78 -18.83
C LYS A 582 0.52 10.58 -17.91
N ILE A 583 1.02 9.35 -17.82
CA ILE A 583 2.36 9.05 -17.30
C ILE A 583 3.13 8.33 -18.40
N LEU A 584 4.23 8.91 -18.86
CA LEU A 584 5.17 8.28 -19.79
C LEU A 584 6.25 7.56 -18.98
N LEU A 585 6.31 6.23 -19.14
CA LEU A 585 7.28 5.37 -18.47
C LEU A 585 8.56 5.23 -19.30
N ALA A 586 8.42 4.99 -20.61
CA ALA A 586 9.51 4.87 -21.55
C ALA A 586 9.08 5.32 -22.95
N GLN A 587 10.04 5.80 -23.73
CA GLN A 587 9.90 6.09 -25.15
C GLN A 587 11.16 5.65 -25.89
N LEU A 588 11.01 5.04 -27.05
CA LEU A 588 12.10 4.78 -28.00
C LEU A 588 11.75 5.48 -29.31
N THR A 589 12.69 6.22 -29.89
CA THR A 589 12.47 7.05 -31.08
C THR A 589 12.99 6.39 -32.37
N GLN A 590 13.72 5.28 -32.25
CA GLN A 590 14.30 4.53 -33.35
C GLN A 590 14.07 3.03 -33.14
N PRO A 591 13.82 2.24 -34.20
CA PRO A 591 13.68 2.65 -35.61
C PRO A 591 12.33 3.36 -35.91
N GLU A 592 11.34 3.20 -35.04
CA GLU A 592 10.07 3.92 -35.05
C GLU A 592 9.73 4.37 -33.63
N GLU A 593 8.93 5.43 -33.50
CA GLU A 593 8.53 5.91 -32.17
C GLU A 593 7.58 4.92 -31.49
N THR A 594 7.99 4.41 -30.32
CA THR A 594 7.19 3.54 -29.47
C THR A 594 7.24 4.02 -28.03
N GLN A 595 6.17 3.79 -27.26
CA GLN A 595 6.03 4.28 -25.90
C GLN A 595 5.41 3.24 -24.98
N LEU A 596 5.92 3.20 -23.74
CA LEU A 596 5.18 2.68 -22.59
C LEU A 596 4.58 3.86 -21.83
N SER A 597 3.25 3.99 -21.86
CA SER A 597 2.58 5.09 -21.16
C SER A 597 1.15 4.77 -20.77
N PHE A 598 0.74 5.20 -19.59
CA PHE A 598 -0.66 5.17 -19.16
C PHE A 598 -1.36 6.48 -19.52
N GLN A 599 -2.44 6.40 -20.28
CA GLN A 599 -3.43 7.47 -20.41
C GLN A 599 -4.44 7.29 -19.28
N LEU A 600 -4.35 8.18 -18.28
CA LEU A 600 -4.97 8.05 -16.98
C LEU A 600 -6.41 8.58 -16.97
N SER A 601 -7.39 7.67 -16.91
CA SER A 601 -8.78 8.03 -16.64
C SER A 601 -9.28 7.55 -15.27
N SER A 602 -8.71 6.47 -14.73
CA SER A 602 -9.14 5.83 -13.49
C SER A 602 -8.56 6.53 -12.24
N PRO A 603 -9.38 6.83 -11.23
CA PRO A 603 -8.91 7.34 -9.94
C PRO A 603 -7.89 6.42 -9.26
N GLU A 604 -8.07 5.10 -9.38
CA GLU A 604 -7.22 4.06 -8.77
C GLU A 604 -5.78 4.17 -9.28
N LEU A 605 -5.60 4.25 -10.60
CA LEU A 605 -4.27 4.34 -11.21
C LEU A 605 -3.60 5.68 -10.92
N LYS A 606 -4.35 6.79 -10.92
CA LYS A 606 -3.86 8.11 -10.50
C LYS A 606 -3.32 8.03 -9.07
N GLN A 607 -4.12 7.48 -8.15
CA GLN A 607 -3.75 7.33 -6.74
C GLN A 607 -2.54 6.40 -6.55
N ALA A 608 -2.37 5.37 -7.38
CA ALA A 608 -1.26 4.43 -7.28
C ALA A 608 0.08 5.14 -7.56
N PHE A 609 0.12 6.01 -8.57
CA PHE A 609 1.33 6.77 -8.93
C PHE A 609 1.55 8.04 -8.11
N GLN A 610 0.50 8.56 -7.45
CA GLN A 610 0.63 9.63 -6.44
C GLN A 610 1.03 9.11 -5.05
N THR A 611 1.15 7.79 -4.87
CA THR A 611 1.64 7.19 -3.62
C THR A 611 3.10 7.54 -3.39
N ALA A 612 3.47 7.89 -2.16
CA ALA A 612 4.78 8.42 -1.86
C ALA A 612 5.93 7.38 -1.87
N ASP A 613 5.65 6.14 -1.51
CA ASP A 613 6.62 5.03 -1.59
C ASP A 613 5.90 3.81 -2.20
N PRO A 614 5.60 3.81 -3.51
CA PRO A 614 4.81 2.74 -4.11
C PRO A 614 5.61 1.44 -4.15
N MET A 615 4.94 0.34 -3.84
CA MET A 615 5.35 -1.02 -4.22
C MET A 615 4.21 -1.58 -5.05
N LEU A 616 4.06 -1.08 -6.26
CA LEU A 616 2.93 -1.42 -7.11
C LEU A 616 3.29 -2.65 -7.95
N VAL A 617 2.50 -3.71 -7.81
CA VAL A 617 2.57 -4.90 -8.66
C VAL A 617 1.32 -4.91 -9.54
N ILE A 618 1.51 -4.92 -10.85
CA ILE A 618 0.44 -4.88 -11.85
C ILE A 618 0.45 -6.21 -12.62
N ALA A 619 -0.50 -7.08 -12.30
CA ALA A 619 -0.79 -8.34 -13.00
C ALA A 619 -2.23 -8.37 -13.56
N ASN A 620 -2.97 -7.27 -13.38
CA ASN A 620 -4.34 -7.07 -13.81
C ASN A 620 -4.47 -5.80 -14.68
N SER A 621 -5.34 -5.85 -15.68
CA SER A 621 -5.55 -4.74 -16.62
C SER A 621 -6.79 -3.88 -16.33
N ASN A 622 -7.60 -4.20 -15.32
CA ASN A 622 -8.92 -3.57 -15.10
C ASN A 622 -8.91 -2.03 -15.12
N PHE A 623 -7.86 -1.41 -14.57
CA PHE A 623 -7.75 0.04 -14.44
C PHE A 623 -6.70 0.69 -15.36
N LEU A 624 -6.14 -0.08 -16.31
CA LEU A 624 -5.11 0.40 -17.24
C LEU A 624 -5.69 0.97 -18.55
N GLY A 625 -6.99 0.78 -18.78
CA GLY A 625 -7.64 1.11 -20.04
C GLY A 625 -7.43 0.05 -21.13
N LYS A 626 -7.73 0.39 -22.38
CA LYS A 626 -7.51 -0.49 -23.53
C LYS A 626 -6.00 -0.65 -23.79
N MET A 627 -5.57 -1.87 -24.04
CA MET A 627 -4.20 -2.13 -24.51
C MET A 627 -4.08 -1.66 -25.97
N SER A 628 -3.14 -0.76 -26.26
CA SER A 628 -2.86 -0.34 -27.65
C SER A 628 -1.51 -0.89 -28.10
N SER A 629 -1.55 -1.91 -28.97
CA SER A 629 -0.37 -2.44 -29.66
C SER A 629 0.03 -1.64 -30.91
N ASP A 630 -0.82 -0.70 -31.38
CA ASP A 630 -0.60 0.17 -32.54
C ASP A 630 -0.31 1.62 -32.13
N GLN A 631 0.15 2.45 -33.08
CA GLN A 631 0.72 3.80 -32.91
C GLN A 631 0.07 4.66 -31.81
N VAL A 632 0.92 5.44 -31.11
CA VAL A 632 0.58 6.39 -30.02
C VAL A 632 -0.82 6.99 -30.19
N ILE A 633 -1.79 6.46 -29.43
CA ILE A 633 -3.15 7.03 -29.43
C ILE A 633 -3.08 8.36 -28.69
N LYS A 634 -3.21 9.44 -29.45
CA LYS A 634 -3.32 10.81 -28.95
C LYS A 634 -4.78 11.10 -28.62
N ASP A 635 -5.07 11.07 -27.32
CA ASP A 635 -6.18 11.74 -26.63
C ASP A 635 -7.63 11.34 -26.93
N THR A 636 -8.22 10.61 -25.95
CA THR A 636 -9.55 10.80 -25.32
C THR A 636 -10.04 9.51 -24.62
N GLU A 637 -9.46 8.34 -24.94
CA GLU A 637 -9.79 7.05 -24.32
C GLU A 637 -8.71 6.57 -23.34
N SER A 638 -9.13 5.99 -22.21
CA SER A 638 -8.24 5.31 -21.27
C SER A 638 -7.48 4.20 -21.99
N THR A 639 -6.16 4.32 -22.07
CA THR A 639 -5.31 3.44 -22.89
C THR A 639 -3.97 3.19 -22.20
N PHE A 640 -3.48 1.96 -22.27
CA PHE A 640 -2.08 1.64 -21.99
C PHE A 640 -1.35 1.42 -23.32
N ASN A 641 -0.52 2.38 -23.72
CA ASN A 641 0.44 2.18 -24.79
C ASN A 641 1.49 1.22 -24.26
N ASN A 642 1.56 0.02 -24.82
CA ASN A 642 2.26 -1.10 -24.21
C ASN A 642 3.31 -1.74 -25.13
N LYS A 643 3.81 -1.00 -26.12
CA LYS A 643 4.77 -1.47 -27.14
C LYS A 643 6.12 -0.75 -26.99
N LEU A 644 7.22 -1.51 -27.09
CA LEU A 644 8.57 -0.99 -27.28
C LEU A 644 9.23 -1.67 -28.49
N ASN A 645 9.96 -0.91 -29.29
CA ASN A 645 10.77 -1.42 -30.38
C ASN A 645 12.25 -1.14 -30.12
N ILE A 646 13.01 -2.19 -29.78
CA ILE A 646 14.46 -2.10 -29.52
C ILE A 646 15.18 -2.76 -30.70
N GLU A 647 15.74 -1.97 -31.63
CA GLU A 647 16.48 -2.48 -32.80
C GLU A 647 15.73 -3.57 -33.61
N ASN A 648 14.44 -3.33 -33.89
CA ASN A 648 13.50 -4.24 -34.57
C ASN A 648 13.03 -5.45 -33.75
N TRP A 649 13.40 -5.53 -32.46
CA TRP A 649 12.71 -6.40 -31.50
C TRP A 649 11.50 -5.66 -30.94
N VAL A 650 10.31 -6.05 -31.40
CA VAL A 650 9.07 -5.44 -30.91
C VAL A 650 8.54 -6.25 -29.74
N LEU A 651 8.54 -5.63 -28.57
CA LEU A 651 8.06 -6.18 -27.31
C LEU A 651 6.72 -5.55 -26.95
N THR A 652 5.80 -6.35 -26.40
CA THR A 652 4.51 -5.85 -25.90
C THR A 652 4.25 -6.32 -24.47
N VAL A 653 3.69 -5.44 -23.65
CA VAL A 653 3.37 -5.69 -22.23
C VAL A 653 1.87 -5.87 -22.09
N GLN A 654 1.38 -7.07 -22.38
CA GLN A 654 -0.05 -7.40 -22.40
C GLN A 654 -0.56 -7.83 -21.02
N VAL A 655 -0.53 -6.91 -20.05
CA VAL A 655 -0.95 -7.19 -18.66
C VAL A 655 -2.35 -7.82 -18.64
N GLY A 656 -2.55 -8.87 -17.84
CA GLY A 656 -3.84 -9.57 -17.72
C GLY A 656 -4.23 -10.43 -18.94
N LYS A 657 -3.41 -10.50 -20.01
CA LYS A 657 -3.58 -11.44 -21.12
C LYS A 657 -2.66 -12.64 -20.93
N ASN A 658 -3.14 -13.83 -21.33
CA ASN A 658 -2.41 -15.10 -21.20
C ASN A 658 -1.89 -15.37 -19.77
N CYS A 659 -2.60 -14.82 -18.78
CA CYS A 659 -2.26 -14.86 -17.37
C CYS A 659 -2.97 -16.07 -16.75
N HIS A 660 -2.26 -17.18 -16.58
CA HIS A 660 -2.79 -18.44 -16.07
C HIS A 660 -2.39 -18.66 -14.61
N TYR A 661 -3.19 -19.43 -13.88
CA TYR A 661 -2.90 -19.74 -12.48
C TYR A 661 -1.51 -20.39 -12.34
N GLY A 662 -0.61 -19.73 -11.59
CA GLY A 662 0.77 -20.19 -11.37
C GLY A 662 1.73 -19.97 -12.55
N ASP A 663 1.26 -19.45 -13.68
CA ASP A 663 2.05 -19.10 -14.87
C ASP A 663 1.65 -17.69 -15.33
N TYR A 664 2.20 -16.70 -14.62
CA TYR A 664 1.88 -15.29 -14.80
C TYR A 664 2.77 -14.65 -15.87
N ALA A 665 2.22 -13.70 -16.63
CA ALA A 665 2.91 -13.02 -17.73
C ALA A 665 2.64 -11.53 -17.72
N ASN A 666 3.55 -10.76 -18.32
CA ASN A 666 3.46 -9.31 -18.45
C ASN A 666 3.25 -8.60 -17.10
N VAL A 667 3.97 -9.02 -16.06
CA VAL A 667 3.85 -8.44 -14.72
C VAL A 667 4.71 -7.19 -14.62
N ILE A 668 4.12 -6.05 -14.26
CA ILE A 668 4.85 -4.79 -14.04
C ILE A 668 5.05 -4.59 -12.54
N ILE A 669 6.25 -4.19 -12.14
CA ILE A 669 6.61 -3.81 -10.77
C ILE A 669 7.11 -2.37 -10.81
N VAL A 670 6.43 -1.46 -10.12
CA VAL A 670 6.91 -0.09 -9.86
C VAL A 670 7.37 -0.01 -8.41
N LYS A 671 8.69 0.15 -8.22
CA LYS A 671 9.31 0.23 -6.90
C LYS A 671 9.79 1.65 -6.63
N GLY A 672 9.11 2.32 -5.70
CA GLY A 672 9.57 3.57 -5.08
C GLY A 672 9.87 3.44 -3.59
N VAL A 673 9.70 2.24 -3.00
CA VAL A 673 9.99 1.97 -1.59
C VAL A 673 11.39 1.40 -1.36
N LYS A 674 11.98 1.67 -0.19
CA LYS A 674 13.21 1.00 0.27
C LYS A 674 12.94 -0.47 0.64
N GLY A 675 13.85 -1.36 0.25
CA GLY A 675 13.81 -2.79 0.53
C GLY A 675 14.15 -3.61 -0.71
N LYS A 676 14.61 -4.86 -0.53
CA LYS A 676 14.95 -5.73 -1.66
C LYS A 676 13.68 -6.30 -2.29
N LEU A 677 13.60 -6.36 -3.62
CA LEU A 677 12.54 -7.14 -4.27
C LEU A 677 12.70 -8.62 -3.91
N PHE A 678 13.94 -9.11 -3.90
CA PHE A 678 14.31 -10.48 -3.56
C PHE A 678 15.56 -10.52 -2.68
N ASP A 679 15.50 -11.29 -1.59
CA ASP A 679 16.68 -11.60 -0.77
C ASP A 679 17.07 -13.08 -0.91
N PRO A 680 18.15 -13.40 -1.63
CA PRO A 680 18.59 -14.79 -1.84
C PRO A 680 19.14 -15.45 -0.57
N THR A 681 19.37 -14.70 0.50
CA THR A 681 19.90 -15.24 1.77
C THR A 681 18.81 -15.77 2.70
N TYR A 682 17.52 -15.53 2.37
CA TYR A 682 16.40 -15.97 3.17
C TYR A 682 16.09 -17.45 2.91
N ASP A 683 16.23 -18.30 3.94
CA ASP A 683 15.76 -19.68 3.92
C ASP A 683 14.56 -19.82 4.88
N PRO A 684 13.35 -20.16 4.37
CA PRO A 684 12.17 -20.34 5.21
C PRO A 684 12.29 -21.49 6.21
N LYS A 685 13.23 -22.43 6.02
CA LYS A 685 13.44 -23.56 6.94
C LYS A 685 14.28 -23.20 8.16
N THR A 686 15.15 -22.20 8.05
CA THR A 686 16.10 -21.83 9.10
C THR A 686 15.82 -20.44 9.69
N SER A 687 14.98 -19.63 9.06
CA SER A 687 14.73 -18.25 9.47
C SER A 687 13.55 -18.15 10.44
N SER A 688 13.80 -17.57 11.61
CA SER A 688 12.74 -17.23 12.59
C SER A 688 12.02 -15.92 12.30
N SER A 689 12.55 -15.11 11.37
CA SER A 689 11.99 -13.80 10.98
C SER A 689 11.15 -13.91 9.70
N PRO A 690 10.17 -13.02 9.49
CA PRO A 690 9.44 -12.94 8.22
C PRO A 690 10.36 -12.68 7.03
N ASN A 691 9.99 -13.19 5.85
CA ASN A 691 10.75 -12.97 4.62
C ASN A 691 10.92 -11.45 4.34
N PRO A 692 12.16 -10.95 4.25
CA PRO A 692 12.43 -9.53 4.06
C PRO A 692 12.09 -9.04 2.64
N SER A 693 11.97 -9.94 1.67
CA SER A 693 11.64 -9.62 0.28
C SER A 693 10.30 -8.87 0.18
N LEU A 694 10.26 -7.81 -0.62
CA LEU A 694 9.05 -7.02 -0.84
C LEU A 694 7.97 -7.85 -1.59
N VAL A 695 8.36 -8.76 -2.48
CA VAL A 695 7.42 -9.60 -3.23
C VAL A 695 6.89 -10.79 -2.44
N ALA A 696 7.40 -11.07 -1.24
CA ALA A 696 7.00 -12.24 -0.44
C ALA A 696 5.65 -12.09 0.27
N ASN A 697 5.05 -10.89 0.27
CA ASN A 697 3.75 -10.67 0.87
C ASN A 697 2.93 -9.61 0.09
N PRO A 698 1.79 -10.00 -0.51
CA PRO A 698 0.89 -9.09 -1.19
C PRO A 698 0.39 -7.91 -0.36
N ALA A 699 0.30 -8.03 0.97
CA ALA A 699 -0.09 -6.92 1.84
C ALA A 699 0.93 -5.77 1.86
N LYS A 700 2.16 -5.98 1.34
CA LYS A 700 3.15 -4.91 1.13
C LYS A 700 2.92 -4.16 -0.19
N TRP A 701 2.03 -4.63 -1.07
CA TRP A 701 1.83 -4.07 -2.40
C TRP A 701 0.77 -2.97 -2.39
N THR A 702 1.08 -1.85 -3.04
CA THR A 702 0.17 -0.72 -3.21
C THR A 702 -1.03 -1.14 -4.06
N GLN A 703 -2.26 -0.94 -3.56
CA GLN A 703 -3.51 -1.25 -4.27
C GLN A 703 -3.53 -2.66 -4.87
N LYS A 704 -3.17 -3.66 -4.04
CA LYS A 704 -3.04 -5.07 -4.46
C LYS A 704 -4.35 -5.63 -5.04
N GLU A 705 -5.49 -5.18 -4.53
CA GLU A 705 -6.82 -5.56 -4.99
C GLU A 705 -7.05 -5.16 -6.45
N ASP A 706 -6.64 -3.95 -6.79
CA ASP A 706 -6.95 -3.33 -8.07
C ASP A 706 -5.97 -3.78 -9.17
N PHE A 707 -4.69 -3.87 -8.82
CA PHE A 707 -3.62 -4.09 -9.80
C PHE A 707 -2.93 -5.45 -9.70
N ALA A 708 -2.75 -5.99 -8.49
CA ALA A 708 -1.94 -7.18 -8.32
C ALA A 708 -2.75 -8.48 -8.43
N ALA A 709 -4.05 -8.46 -8.12
CA ALA A 709 -4.93 -9.62 -8.18
C ALA A 709 -5.07 -10.12 -9.64
N PRO A 710 -4.38 -11.21 -10.05
CA PRO A 710 -4.41 -11.66 -11.44
C PRO A 710 -5.84 -11.92 -11.91
N ASN A 711 -6.22 -11.38 -13.07
CA ASN A 711 -7.60 -11.47 -13.59
C ASN A 711 -8.68 -10.96 -12.60
N GLY A 712 -8.33 -10.06 -11.67
CA GLY A 712 -9.23 -9.56 -10.62
C GLY A 712 -9.51 -10.57 -9.49
N LYS A 713 -8.74 -11.64 -9.37
CA LYS A 713 -8.95 -12.72 -8.41
C LYS A 713 -8.02 -12.63 -7.21
N MET A 714 -8.59 -12.30 -6.05
CA MET A 714 -7.84 -12.09 -4.81
C MET A 714 -7.16 -13.35 -4.28
N ASP A 715 -7.72 -14.52 -4.53
CA ASP A 715 -7.15 -15.83 -4.16
C ASP A 715 -5.87 -16.17 -4.92
N GLU A 716 -5.58 -15.47 -6.03
CA GLU A 716 -4.36 -15.62 -6.83
C GLU A 716 -3.20 -14.71 -6.39
N LEU A 717 -3.40 -13.81 -5.43
CA LEU A 717 -2.32 -12.94 -4.91
C LEU A 717 -1.17 -13.73 -4.26
N VAL A 718 -1.50 -14.78 -3.52
CA VAL A 718 -0.50 -15.63 -2.86
C VAL A 718 0.27 -16.48 -3.89
N PRO A 719 -0.39 -17.15 -4.85
CA PRO A 719 0.28 -17.75 -6.01
C PRO A 719 1.17 -16.77 -6.79
N LEU A 720 0.74 -15.53 -7.05
CA LEU A 720 1.56 -14.52 -7.74
C LEU A 720 2.82 -14.17 -6.94
N SER A 721 2.68 -13.98 -5.62
CA SER A 721 3.82 -13.74 -4.72
C SER A 721 4.83 -14.89 -4.77
N LYS A 722 4.35 -16.14 -4.76
CA LYS A 722 5.20 -17.31 -4.92
C LYS A 722 5.88 -17.34 -6.30
N TRP A 723 5.14 -17.09 -7.37
CA TRP A 723 5.68 -17.04 -8.72
C TRP A 723 6.79 -16.00 -8.85
N LEU A 724 6.62 -14.80 -8.28
CA LEU A 724 7.67 -13.77 -8.26
C LEU A 724 8.94 -14.22 -7.52
N LEU A 725 8.79 -14.88 -6.37
CA LEU A 725 9.92 -15.44 -5.63
C LEU A 725 10.65 -16.52 -6.45
N ASP A 726 9.91 -17.45 -7.03
CA ASP A 726 10.47 -18.53 -7.87
C ASP A 726 11.15 -17.94 -9.12
N TYR A 727 10.56 -16.90 -9.74
CA TYR A 727 11.11 -16.18 -10.89
C TYR A 727 12.47 -15.55 -10.59
N PHE A 728 12.59 -14.85 -9.46
CA PHE A 728 13.84 -14.24 -9.03
C PHE A 728 14.86 -15.27 -8.54
N SER A 729 14.42 -16.34 -7.87
CA SER A 729 15.30 -17.45 -7.48
C SER A 729 15.93 -18.13 -8.69
N ASN A 730 15.11 -18.44 -9.71
CA ASN A 730 15.59 -19.03 -10.96
C ASN A 730 16.64 -18.16 -11.64
N ALA A 731 16.44 -16.83 -11.69
CA ALA A 731 17.43 -15.89 -12.22
C ALA A 731 18.72 -15.83 -11.39
N ALA A 732 18.62 -15.91 -10.05
CA ALA A 732 19.77 -15.95 -9.15
C ALA A 732 20.60 -17.23 -9.32
N GLU A 733 19.97 -18.38 -9.58
CA GLU A 733 20.67 -19.64 -9.83
C GLU A 733 21.48 -19.62 -11.13
N LYS A 734 21.06 -18.84 -12.13
CA LYS A 734 21.78 -18.72 -13.42
C LYS A 734 23.14 -18.05 -13.31
N THR A 735 23.41 -17.24 -12.28
CA THR A 735 24.75 -16.63 -12.09
C THR A 735 25.77 -17.57 -11.45
N SER A 736 25.39 -18.80 -11.13
CA SER A 736 26.34 -19.83 -10.64
C SER A 736 27.26 -20.41 -11.72
N SER A 737 27.01 -20.11 -13.00
CA SER A 737 27.89 -20.50 -14.11
C SER A 737 28.45 -19.27 -14.83
N ASP A 738 29.74 -19.31 -15.16
CA ASP A 738 30.45 -18.18 -15.80
C ASP A 738 29.83 -17.75 -17.13
N THR A 739 29.30 -18.69 -17.91
CA THR A 739 28.72 -18.43 -19.25
C THR A 739 27.33 -17.80 -19.21
N GLU A 740 26.56 -18.06 -18.14
CA GLU A 740 25.21 -17.51 -17.99
C GLU A 740 25.20 -16.22 -17.15
N SER A 741 26.22 -16.01 -16.30
CA SER A 741 26.30 -14.87 -15.37
C SER A 741 26.12 -13.52 -16.07
N LEU A 742 26.73 -13.33 -17.24
CA LEU A 742 26.67 -12.06 -17.98
C LEU A 742 25.24 -11.61 -18.31
N TYR A 743 24.30 -12.54 -18.47
CA TYR A 743 22.92 -12.24 -18.87
C TYR A 743 22.03 -11.85 -17.68
N PHE A 744 22.35 -12.33 -16.47
CA PHE A 744 21.50 -12.17 -15.28
C PHE A 744 22.09 -11.28 -14.19
N GLU A 745 23.39 -10.96 -14.24
CA GLU A 745 24.09 -10.20 -13.18
C GLU A 745 23.43 -8.85 -12.88
N LYS A 746 23.16 -8.03 -13.91
CA LYS A 746 22.55 -6.71 -13.70
C LYS A 746 21.11 -6.82 -13.20
N PHE A 747 20.32 -7.77 -13.70
CA PHE A 747 18.98 -8.06 -13.17
C PHE A 747 19.01 -8.46 -11.69
N ASN A 748 19.90 -9.39 -11.32
CA ASN A 748 20.05 -9.84 -9.94
C ASN A 748 20.51 -8.70 -9.02
N LYS A 749 21.41 -7.82 -9.50
CA LYS A 749 21.79 -6.61 -8.77
C LYS A 749 20.60 -5.68 -8.55
N ILE A 750 19.76 -5.46 -9.57
CA ILE A 750 18.55 -4.62 -9.48
C ILE A 750 17.58 -5.15 -8.41
N VAL A 751 17.25 -6.45 -8.45
CA VAL A 751 16.22 -7.02 -7.54
C VAL A 751 16.72 -7.18 -6.10
N GLN A 752 18.04 -7.24 -5.89
CA GLN A 752 18.68 -7.37 -4.57
C GLN A 752 19.11 -6.03 -3.96
N ASP A 753 19.10 -4.94 -4.73
CA ASP A 753 19.44 -3.59 -4.24
C ASP A 753 18.26 -2.99 -3.46
N GLU A 754 18.48 -2.75 -2.16
CA GLU A 754 17.47 -2.15 -1.30
C GLU A 754 17.09 -0.71 -1.68
N ASN A 755 18.02 0.02 -2.33
CA ASN A 755 17.88 1.44 -2.67
C ASN A 755 17.50 1.66 -4.13
N TRP A 756 17.53 0.63 -4.98
CA TRP A 756 17.11 0.75 -6.37
C TRP A 756 15.62 1.11 -6.44
N THR A 757 15.27 2.11 -7.26
CA THR A 757 13.89 2.48 -7.57
C THR A 757 13.71 2.54 -9.07
N GLY A 758 12.59 2.06 -9.59
CA GLY A 758 12.34 2.02 -11.02
C GLY A 758 11.18 1.12 -11.41
N ILE A 759 11.13 0.79 -12.69
CA ILE A 759 10.08 -0.05 -13.28
C ILE A 759 10.71 -1.31 -13.85
N LEU A 760 10.18 -2.45 -13.44
CA LEU A 760 10.58 -3.77 -13.91
C LEU A 760 9.36 -4.46 -14.54
N ILE A 761 9.52 -4.95 -15.76
CA ILE A 761 8.50 -5.74 -16.45
C ILE A 761 9.06 -7.15 -16.57
N LEU A 762 8.27 -8.14 -16.17
CA LEU A 762 8.64 -9.55 -16.19
C LEU A 762 7.81 -10.31 -17.20
N HIS A 763 8.43 -11.26 -17.90
CA HIS A 763 7.76 -12.18 -18.80
C HIS A 763 6.92 -11.43 -19.88
N ALA A 764 7.56 -10.51 -20.61
CA ALA A 764 6.91 -9.70 -21.65
C ALA A 764 6.84 -10.45 -22.99
N ASN A 765 5.79 -10.18 -23.77
CA ASN A 765 5.61 -10.80 -25.07
C ASN A 765 6.56 -10.23 -26.14
N ILE A 766 7.02 -11.10 -27.04
CA ILE A 766 7.71 -10.70 -28.27
C ILE A 766 6.67 -10.70 -29.39
N ALA A 767 6.28 -9.52 -29.85
CA ALA A 767 5.26 -9.35 -30.88
C ALA A 767 5.85 -9.45 -32.29
N GLU A 768 7.02 -8.86 -32.52
CA GLU A 768 7.73 -8.94 -33.80
C GLU A 768 9.23 -9.12 -33.59
N LEU A 769 9.86 -9.74 -34.59
CA LEU A 769 11.27 -10.12 -34.61
C LEU A 769 11.95 -9.47 -35.81
N PRO A 770 13.27 -9.25 -35.75
CA PRO A 770 14.07 -8.93 -36.92
C PRO A 770 13.80 -9.94 -38.04
N GLU A 771 13.62 -9.45 -39.27
CA GLU A 771 13.16 -10.25 -40.40
C GLU A 771 14.02 -11.49 -40.66
N GLN A 772 15.33 -11.37 -40.47
CA GLN A 772 16.30 -12.45 -40.66
C GLN A 772 16.09 -13.60 -39.68
N LEU A 773 15.61 -13.32 -38.46
CA LEU A 773 15.37 -14.30 -37.40
C LEU A 773 13.98 -14.93 -37.43
N LYS A 774 13.03 -14.40 -38.21
CA LYS A 774 11.68 -14.96 -38.33
C LYS A 774 11.71 -16.43 -38.76
N GLY A 775 12.67 -16.81 -39.59
CA GLY A 775 12.85 -18.20 -39.97
C GLY A 775 13.41 -19.09 -38.85
N ALA A 776 14.27 -18.55 -38.00
CA ALA A 776 14.95 -19.31 -36.95
C ALA A 776 13.97 -19.71 -35.83
N VAL A 777 13.04 -18.82 -35.47
CA VAL A 777 12.06 -19.06 -34.40
C VAL A 777 11.01 -20.11 -34.75
N ILE A 778 10.91 -20.52 -36.02
CA ILE A 778 10.07 -21.66 -36.42
C ILE A 778 10.56 -22.95 -35.77
N GLY A 779 11.87 -23.07 -35.54
CA GLY A 779 12.49 -24.22 -34.88
C GLY A 779 12.30 -24.26 -33.36
N ILE A 780 11.56 -23.33 -32.75
CA ILE A 780 11.27 -23.37 -31.31
C ILE A 780 10.35 -24.54 -31.00
N ASN A 781 10.79 -25.43 -30.10
CA ASN A 781 10.03 -26.61 -29.72
C ASN A 781 8.86 -26.27 -28.77
N ASP A 782 9.11 -25.43 -27.77
CA ASP A 782 8.07 -24.93 -26.86
C ASP A 782 7.96 -23.41 -26.97
N ARG A 783 6.93 -22.96 -27.70
CA ARG A 783 6.67 -21.53 -27.92
C ARG A 783 6.21 -20.80 -26.66
N THR A 784 5.76 -21.50 -25.62
CA THR A 784 5.38 -20.85 -24.35
C THR A 784 6.60 -20.31 -23.60
N GLN A 785 7.79 -20.88 -23.86
CA GLN A 785 9.06 -20.44 -23.29
C GLN A 785 9.73 -19.30 -24.07
N PHE A 786 9.10 -18.80 -25.14
CA PHE A 786 9.68 -17.76 -25.99
C PHE A 786 9.14 -16.37 -25.64
N TYR A 787 9.89 -15.66 -24.80
CA TYR A 787 9.50 -14.37 -24.25
C TYR A 787 10.72 -13.50 -23.89
N ALA A 788 10.49 -12.21 -23.64
CA ALA A 788 11.46 -11.36 -22.97
C ALA A 788 11.37 -11.62 -21.45
N HIS A 789 12.45 -12.13 -20.86
CA HIS A 789 12.53 -12.45 -19.43
C HIS A 789 12.24 -11.20 -18.60
N HIS A 790 12.95 -10.11 -18.86
CA HIS A 790 12.68 -8.87 -18.17
C HIS A 790 12.99 -7.65 -19.04
N LEU A 791 12.37 -6.53 -18.69
CA LEU A 791 12.74 -5.18 -19.10
C LEU A 791 12.81 -4.31 -17.85
N ALA A 792 13.96 -3.68 -17.61
CA ALA A 792 14.13 -2.67 -16.59
C ALA A 792 14.27 -1.31 -17.29
N ILE A 793 13.36 -0.40 -16.96
CA ILE A 793 13.33 0.95 -17.54
C ILE A 793 14.16 1.86 -16.63
N GLU A 794 15.21 2.46 -17.21
CA GLU A 794 16.01 3.50 -16.57
C GLU A 794 15.47 4.90 -16.95
N THR A 795 15.89 5.91 -16.22
CA THR A 795 15.37 7.28 -16.33
C THR A 795 15.79 7.93 -17.65
N GLY A 796 14.84 8.49 -18.41
CA GLY A 796 15.13 9.23 -19.64
C GLY A 796 15.67 10.65 -19.39
N GLN A 797 16.34 11.23 -20.38
CA GLN A 797 16.82 12.61 -20.30
C GLN A 797 15.70 13.58 -20.65
N ILE A 798 15.46 14.55 -19.76
CA ILE A 798 14.44 15.58 -19.94
C ILE A 798 15.08 16.88 -20.41
N VAL A 799 14.45 17.54 -21.36
CA VAL A 799 14.81 18.87 -21.86
C VAL A 799 13.68 19.86 -21.65
N LEU A 800 14.06 21.11 -21.44
CA LEU A 800 13.16 22.25 -21.37
C LEU A 800 13.32 23.07 -22.65
N ASN A 801 12.32 23.00 -23.52
CA ASN A 801 12.29 23.68 -24.81
C ASN A 801 11.26 24.84 -24.78
N GLU A 802 11.15 25.60 -25.88
CA GLU A 802 10.14 26.67 -26.01
C GLU A 802 8.70 26.13 -25.89
N ASN A 803 8.48 24.85 -26.20
CA ASN A 803 7.18 24.16 -26.13
C ASN A 803 6.89 23.50 -24.77
N GLY A 804 7.79 23.62 -23.80
CA GLY A 804 7.63 23.03 -22.46
C GLY A 804 8.63 21.91 -22.16
N ILE A 805 8.25 21.03 -21.22
CA ILE A 805 9.08 19.90 -20.76
C ILE A 805 8.83 18.68 -21.64
N GLU A 806 9.89 18.12 -22.20
CA GLU A 806 9.84 16.96 -23.11
C GLU A 806 10.99 15.98 -22.83
N LEU A 807 10.81 14.74 -23.27
CA LEU A 807 11.89 13.75 -23.30
C LEU A 807 12.80 14.06 -24.51
N LYS A 808 14.12 14.14 -24.30
CA LYS A 808 15.07 14.53 -25.35
C LYS A 808 15.20 13.49 -26.45
N ASP A 809 15.41 12.24 -26.05
CA ASP A 809 15.77 11.11 -26.90
C ASP A 809 15.13 9.82 -26.34
N SER A 810 15.53 8.65 -26.85
CA SER A 810 15.12 7.35 -26.32
C SER A 810 15.47 7.17 -24.83
N THR A 811 14.57 6.56 -24.09
CA THR A 811 14.77 6.09 -22.71
C THR A 811 15.76 4.93 -22.70
N SER A 812 16.64 4.83 -21.70
CA SER A 812 17.52 3.68 -21.52
C SER A 812 16.72 2.48 -21.01
N VAL A 813 16.73 1.38 -21.77
CA VAL A 813 16.09 0.12 -21.40
C VAL A 813 17.16 -0.96 -21.31
N TYR A 814 17.18 -1.65 -20.17
CA TYR A 814 17.90 -2.88 -19.98
C TYR A 814 16.92 -4.05 -20.14
N GLY A 815 17.31 -5.10 -20.85
CA GLY A 815 16.39 -6.21 -21.08
C GLY A 815 17.07 -7.50 -21.50
N LEU A 816 16.36 -8.60 -21.35
CA LEU A 816 16.86 -9.92 -21.72
C LEU A 816 15.77 -10.74 -22.41
N ILE A 817 16.03 -11.19 -23.63
CA ILE A 817 15.34 -12.33 -24.22
C ILE A 817 16.18 -13.56 -23.93
N TYR A 818 15.57 -14.59 -23.34
CA TYR A 818 16.27 -15.80 -22.93
C TYR A 818 15.42 -17.03 -23.24
N TYR A 819 15.77 -17.71 -24.33
CA TYR A 819 15.21 -19.00 -24.68
C TYR A 819 16.30 -20.08 -24.64
N SER A 820 15.96 -21.21 -24.03
CA SER A 820 16.77 -22.43 -24.02
C SER A 820 15.85 -23.63 -24.17
N ASP A 821 16.13 -24.49 -25.14
CA ASP A 821 15.41 -25.74 -25.33
C ASP A 821 15.65 -26.66 -24.11
N PRO A 822 14.59 -27.22 -23.49
CA PRO A 822 14.74 -28.06 -22.30
C PRO A 822 15.59 -29.31 -22.50
N ALA A 823 15.71 -29.81 -23.74
CA ALA A 823 16.53 -30.97 -24.06
C ALA A 823 18.00 -30.62 -24.33
N TYR A 824 18.33 -29.34 -24.48
CA TYR A 824 19.67 -28.89 -24.85
C TYR A 824 20.51 -28.55 -23.61
N ASP A 825 21.68 -29.18 -23.50
CA ASP A 825 22.71 -28.80 -22.53
C ASP A 825 23.74 -27.89 -23.20
N SER A 826 23.65 -26.59 -22.89
CA SER A 826 24.54 -25.56 -23.42
C SER A 826 26.02 -25.78 -23.08
N LYS A 827 26.36 -26.63 -22.10
CA LYS A 827 27.75 -26.96 -21.76
C LYS A 827 28.38 -27.98 -22.69
N SER A 828 27.55 -28.81 -23.32
CA SER A 828 28.02 -29.92 -24.16
C SER A 828 28.21 -29.50 -25.63
N GLU A 829 27.57 -28.39 -26.03
CA GLU A 829 27.42 -27.95 -27.44
C GLU A 829 26.97 -29.09 -28.38
N GLN A 830 26.33 -30.14 -27.85
CA GLN A 830 25.85 -31.27 -28.62
C GLN A 830 24.42 -31.04 -29.10
N PRO A 831 24.07 -31.53 -30.30
CA PRO A 831 22.68 -31.51 -30.75
C PRO A 831 21.81 -32.37 -29.84
N VAL A 832 20.51 -32.14 -29.92
CA VAL A 832 19.47 -32.94 -29.28
C VAL A 832 18.84 -33.88 -30.30
N ALA A 833 18.17 -34.93 -29.82
CA ALA A 833 17.44 -35.83 -30.69
C ALA A 833 16.39 -35.09 -31.54
N SER A 834 16.35 -35.42 -32.84
CA SER A 834 15.33 -34.94 -33.77
C SER A 834 14.03 -35.72 -33.64
N ASN A 835 12.98 -35.24 -34.31
CA ASN A 835 11.72 -35.96 -34.39
C ASN A 835 11.89 -37.33 -35.07
N THR A 836 11.38 -38.39 -34.44
CA THR A 836 11.56 -39.77 -34.92
C THR A 836 10.94 -39.96 -36.31
N GLY A 837 11.73 -40.46 -37.25
CA GLY A 837 11.28 -40.80 -38.61
C GLY A 837 11.32 -39.66 -39.63
N SER A 838 11.81 -38.48 -39.27
CA SER A 838 11.97 -37.35 -40.22
C SER A 838 13.26 -37.47 -41.04
N ASP A 839 13.19 -37.30 -42.37
CA ASP A 839 14.37 -37.22 -43.24
C ASP A 839 15.22 -35.96 -42.94
N TYR A 840 14.57 -34.87 -42.54
CA TYR A 840 15.16 -33.57 -42.23
C TYR A 840 14.47 -32.93 -41.04
N ASP A 841 15.21 -32.17 -40.22
CA ASP A 841 14.64 -31.43 -39.08
C ASP A 841 15.43 -30.15 -38.81
N PHE A 842 14.77 -29.13 -38.25
CA PHE A 842 15.41 -27.88 -37.84
C PHE A 842 14.87 -27.45 -36.48
N ARG A 843 15.77 -27.21 -35.53
CA ARG A 843 15.41 -26.89 -34.14
C ARG A 843 16.29 -25.78 -33.60
N LEU A 844 15.66 -24.76 -33.00
CA LEU A 844 16.35 -23.70 -32.27
C LEU A 844 16.65 -24.22 -30.86
N LEU A 845 17.93 -24.18 -30.48
CA LEU A 845 18.42 -24.72 -29.21
C LEU A 845 18.50 -23.63 -28.14
N THR A 846 19.03 -22.46 -28.49
CA THR A 846 19.03 -21.29 -27.60
C THR A 846 18.91 -20.00 -28.40
N LEU A 847 18.31 -18.97 -27.81
CA LEU A 847 18.33 -17.61 -28.32
C LEU A 847 18.39 -16.64 -27.14
N LYS A 848 19.51 -15.92 -27.04
CA LYS A 848 19.81 -14.99 -25.95
C LYS A 848 20.14 -13.64 -26.53
N VAL A 849 19.38 -12.62 -26.13
CA VAL A 849 19.57 -11.23 -26.56
C VAL A 849 19.57 -10.34 -25.33
N LEU A 850 20.72 -9.75 -25.04
CA LEU A 850 20.89 -8.80 -23.95
C LEU A 850 20.83 -7.39 -24.51
N PHE A 851 19.93 -6.57 -23.99
CA PHE A 851 19.80 -5.16 -24.31
C PHE A 851 20.40 -4.32 -23.19
N GLU A 852 21.25 -3.35 -23.52
CA GLU A 852 21.72 -2.31 -22.59
C GLU A 852 21.63 -0.95 -23.27
N ASN A 853 21.11 0.05 -22.56
CA ASN A 853 20.87 1.40 -23.09
C ASN A 853 20.04 1.39 -24.39
N SER A 854 19.03 0.52 -24.46
CA SER A 854 18.14 0.39 -25.63
C SER A 854 18.84 -0.01 -26.93
N SER A 855 19.94 -0.76 -26.83
CA SER A 855 20.68 -1.34 -27.94
C SER A 855 21.13 -2.76 -27.60
N ILE A 856 21.40 -3.60 -28.60
CA ILE A 856 21.85 -4.97 -28.37
C ILE A 856 23.30 -4.96 -27.87
N LYS A 857 23.47 -5.40 -26.63
CA LYS A 857 24.78 -5.56 -25.99
C LYS A 857 25.44 -6.89 -26.33
N ASN A 858 24.65 -7.96 -26.32
CA ASN A 858 25.14 -9.31 -26.57
C ASN A 858 24.08 -10.15 -27.26
N PHE A 859 24.51 -10.95 -28.23
CA PHE A 859 23.66 -11.87 -28.99
C PHE A 859 24.33 -13.24 -29.03
N GLN A 860 23.60 -14.28 -28.63
CA GLN A 860 24.02 -15.67 -28.76
C GLN A 860 22.83 -16.50 -29.20
N SER A 861 23.04 -17.36 -30.19
CA SER A 861 22.03 -18.30 -30.64
C SER A 861 22.69 -19.58 -31.10
N TYR A 862 22.03 -20.70 -30.83
CA TYR A 862 22.41 -22.02 -31.33
C TYR A 862 21.16 -22.66 -31.92
N ALA A 863 21.30 -23.26 -33.09
CA ALA A 863 20.29 -24.07 -33.73
C ALA A 863 20.94 -25.35 -34.25
N GLN A 864 20.13 -26.35 -34.60
CA GLN A 864 20.60 -27.54 -35.29
C GLN A 864 19.81 -27.78 -36.56
N LEU A 865 20.50 -28.28 -37.58
CA LEU A 865 19.92 -28.79 -38.80
C LEU A 865 20.22 -30.28 -38.92
N THR A 866 19.19 -31.12 -38.94
CA THR A 866 19.31 -32.58 -39.06
C THR A 866 19.17 -33.02 -40.50
N LEU A 867 20.09 -33.87 -40.95
CA LEU A 867 20.17 -34.42 -42.30
C LEU A 867 20.22 -35.95 -42.20
N ASN A 868 19.07 -36.61 -42.10
CA ASN A 868 19.02 -38.08 -42.08
C ASN A 868 19.10 -38.68 -43.49
N LYS A 869 19.00 -37.87 -44.55
CA LYS A 869 19.06 -38.33 -45.93
C LYS A 869 19.78 -37.34 -46.85
N LEU A 870 20.72 -37.81 -47.67
CA LEU A 870 21.46 -36.99 -48.63
C LEU A 870 21.48 -37.69 -49.99
N PHE A 871 21.19 -36.94 -51.07
CA PHE A 871 21.08 -37.49 -52.43
C PHE A 871 20.20 -38.75 -52.51
N GLY A 872 19.08 -38.74 -51.79
CA GLY A 872 18.14 -39.87 -51.74
C GLY A 872 18.57 -41.05 -50.86
N SER A 873 19.78 -41.04 -50.31
CA SER A 873 20.35 -42.14 -49.51
C SER A 873 20.28 -41.84 -48.01
N GLN A 874 19.96 -42.83 -47.20
CA GLN A 874 19.88 -42.68 -45.75
C GLN A 874 21.27 -42.49 -45.15
N VAL A 875 21.41 -41.59 -44.18
CA VAL A 875 22.63 -41.43 -43.39
C VAL A 875 22.67 -42.53 -42.35
N THR A 876 23.73 -43.33 -42.37
CA THR A 876 23.92 -44.48 -41.46
C THR A 876 24.66 -44.09 -40.19
N ALA A 877 25.58 -43.13 -40.31
CA ALA A 877 26.33 -42.54 -39.21
C ALA A 877 26.99 -41.24 -39.66
N MET A 878 27.49 -40.46 -38.70
CA MET A 878 28.46 -39.41 -38.98
C MET A 878 29.89 -39.89 -38.69
N GLY A 879 30.85 -39.38 -39.46
CA GLY A 879 32.29 -39.61 -39.29
C GLY A 879 32.94 -38.63 -38.33
N GLU A 880 34.24 -38.35 -38.55
CA GLU A 880 34.98 -37.35 -37.79
C GLU A 880 34.31 -35.97 -37.87
N GLY A 881 34.26 -35.26 -36.74
CA GLY A 881 33.52 -34.00 -36.59
C GLY A 881 31.99 -34.15 -36.50
N GLY A 882 31.46 -35.38 -36.52
CA GLY A 882 30.04 -35.66 -36.45
C GLY A 882 29.46 -35.83 -35.04
N ASN A 883 28.17 -36.16 -34.99
CA ASN A 883 27.42 -36.52 -33.78
C ASN A 883 26.46 -37.68 -34.07
N ILE A 884 25.81 -38.18 -33.02
CA ILE A 884 24.89 -39.34 -33.10
C ILE A 884 23.51 -39.00 -33.69
N TYR A 885 23.23 -37.72 -33.97
CA TYR A 885 21.92 -37.24 -34.40
C TYR A 885 21.87 -36.80 -35.86
N ASN A 886 22.96 -37.01 -36.61
CA ASN A 886 23.07 -36.57 -38.01
C ASN A 886 22.83 -35.06 -38.18
N SER A 887 23.25 -34.26 -37.20
CA SER A 887 22.94 -32.83 -37.15
C SER A 887 24.16 -31.94 -37.38
N ILE A 888 23.92 -30.76 -37.93
CA ILE A 888 24.88 -29.66 -38.02
C ILE A 888 24.48 -28.63 -36.97
N ILE A 889 25.39 -28.26 -36.07
CA ILE A 889 25.18 -27.12 -35.17
C ILE A 889 25.43 -25.82 -35.94
N LEU A 890 24.44 -24.94 -35.89
CA LEU A 890 24.46 -23.58 -36.42
C LEU A 890 24.58 -22.60 -35.27
N CYS A 891 25.54 -21.68 -35.36
CA CYS A 891 25.77 -20.59 -34.43
C CYS A 891 25.24 -19.28 -35.01
N GLY A 892 24.60 -18.50 -34.16
CA GLY A 892 24.14 -17.17 -34.48
C GLY A 892 25.29 -16.18 -34.54
N THR A 893 25.31 -15.34 -35.56
CA THR A 893 26.19 -14.17 -35.64
C THR A 893 25.35 -12.89 -35.74
N LEU A 894 25.88 -11.82 -35.16
CA LEU A 894 25.35 -10.47 -35.28
C LEU A 894 26.43 -9.61 -35.93
N HIS A 895 26.10 -8.99 -37.05
CA HIS A 895 26.95 -8.03 -37.74
C HIS A 895 26.21 -6.72 -37.91
N GLU A 896 26.94 -5.61 -37.94
CA GLU A 896 26.38 -4.30 -38.26
C GLU A 896 26.60 -4.02 -39.76
N HIS A 897 25.53 -3.66 -40.47
CA HIS A 897 25.60 -3.23 -41.87
C HIS A 897 24.75 -1.97 -42.03
N ASP A 898 25.36 -0.88 -42.50
CA ASP A 898 24.71 0.44 -42.66
C ASP A 898 23.99 0.94 -41.38
N GLY A 899 24.54 0.64 -40.20
CA GLY A 899 23.95 1.02 -38.91
C GLY A 899 22.76 0.18 -38.46
N ALA A 900 22.43 -0.90 -39.17
CA ALA A 900 21.37 -1.84 -38.79
C ALA A 900 21.96 -3.22 -38.40
N PRO A 901 21.40 -3.89 -37.36
CA PRO A 901 21.82 -5.23 -37.00
C PRO A 901 21.36 -6.25 -38.06
N VAL A 902 22.29 -7.08 -38.51
CA VAL A 902 22.08 -8.20 -39.44
C VAL A 902 22.41 -9.50 -38.72
N TYR A 903 21.43 -10.41 -38.69
CA TYR A 903 21.57 -11.72 -38.06
C TYR A 903 21.87 -12.79 -39.08
N GLY A 904 22.79 -13.69 -38.75
CA GLY A 904 23.10 -14.89 -39.51
C GLY A 904 23.06 -16.13 -38.63
N LEU A 905 22.78 -17.28 -39.24
CA LEU A 905 22.97 -18.59 -38.63
C LEU A 905 23.86 -19.42 -39.56
N GLY A 906 25.02 -19.81 -39.08
CA GLY A 906 26.00 -20.57 -39.85
C GLY A 906 26.67 -21.66 -39.03
N SER A 907 27.20 -22.69 -39.68
CA SER A 907 27.95 -23.74 -39.00
C SER A 907 29.15 -23.19 -38.23
N LEU A 908 29.58 -23.93 -37.22
CA LEU A 908 30.85 -23.66 -36.52
C LEU A 908 32.00 -23.44 -37.50
N LYS A 909 32.76 -22.36 -37.29
CA LYS A 909 33.90 -22.02 -38.14
C LYS A 909 34.96 -23.12 -38.07
N ASP A 910 35.56 -23.43 -39.21
CA ASP A 910 36.62 -24.43 -39.36
C ASP A 910 36.21 -25.87 -38.95
N HIS A 911 34.91 -26.12 -38.75
CA HIS A 911 34.37 -27.44 -38.44
C HIS A 911 33.90 -28.14 -39.71
N THR A 912 34.11 -29.46 -39.83
CA THR A 912 33.65 -30.25 -40.97
C THR A 912 32.79 -31.40 -40.48
N TYR A 913 31.55 -31.46 -40.97
CA TYR A 913 30.58 -32.50 -40.64
C TYR A 913 30.63 -33.60 -41.70
N THR A 914 31.08 -34.79 -41.32
CA THR A 914 31.20 -35.93 -42.22
C THR A 914 29.97 -36.83 -42.11
N PHE A 915 29.29 -37.09 -43.23
CA PHE A 915 28.12 -37.97 -43.31
C PHE A 915 28.46 -39.25 -44.09
N LEU A 916 28.11 -40.41 -43.51
CA LEU A 916 28.22 -41.71 -44.17
C LEU A 916 26.81 -42.15 -44.61
N VAL A 917 26.66 -42.48 -45.88
CA VAL A 917 25.34 -42.77 -46.50
C VAL A 917 25.24 -44.21 -46.95
N ASP A 918 24.03 -44.77 -46.92
CA ASP A 918 23.70 -46.11 -47.37
C ASP A 918 23.61 -46.17 -48.90
N ASN A 919 24.75 -46.09 -49.57
CA ASN A 919 24.89 -46.40 -51.00
C ASN A 919 26.32 -46.81 -51.34
N ASN A 920 26.55 -47.21 -52.59
CA ASN A 920 27.86 -47.56 -53.13
C ASN A 920 28.50 -46.44 -53.98
N VAL A 921 27.90 -45.25 -54.02
CA VAL A 921 28.32 -44.12 -54.87
C VAL A 921 29.23 -43.17 -54.12
N PHE A 922 28.99 -42.94 -52.82
CA PHE A 922 29.81 -42.04 -52.00
C PHE A 922 30.56 -42.85 -50.94
N ASN A 923 31.85 -42.52 -50.73
CA ASN A 923 32.57 -42.93 -49.53
C ASN A 923 32.06 -42.13 -48.33
N LYS A 924 31.86 -40.82 -48.53
CA LYS A 924 31.36 -39.86 -47.54
C LYS A 924 30.90 -38.58 -48.22
N ILE A 925 30.09 -37.82 -47.51
CA ILE A 925 29.73 -36.45 -47.88
C ILE A 925 30.18 -35.55 -46.74
N GLU A 926 31.00 -34.55 -47.06
CA GLU A 926 31.48 -33.60 -46.06
C GLU A 926 30.79 -32.26 -46.26
N ILE A 927 30.28 -31.70 -45.17
CA ILE A 927 29.77 -30.32 -45.13
C ILE A 927 30.78 -29.48 -44.34
N THR A 928 31.47 -28.59 -45.04
CA THR A 928 32.47 -27.67 -44.47
C THR A 928 31.86 -26.35 -44.05
N SER A 929 30.73 -25.97 -44.65
CA SER A 929 29.91 -24.88 -44.15
C SER A 929 28.43 -25.08 -44.42
N ALA A 930 27.60 -24.59 -43.51
CA ALA A 930 26.16 -24.46 -43.69
C ALA A 930 25.74 -23.04 -43.34
N GLN A 931 24.85 -22.44 -44.12
CA GLN A 931 24.28 -21.12 -43.85
C GLN A 931 22.78 -21.13 -44.02
N MET A 932 22.07 -20.54 -43.07
CA MET A 932 20.62 -20.36 -43.13
C MET A 932 20.30 -18.96 -43.66
N ASN A 933 19.40 -18.91 -44.66
CA ASN A 933 18.90 -17.67 -45.23
C ASN A 933 17.37 -17.67 -45.22
N THR A 934 16.77 -16.66 -44.60
CA THR A 934 15.31 -16.42 -44.68
C THR A 934 15.03 -15.72 -46.03
N ARG A 935 14.46 -16.45 -47.00
CA ARG A 935 14.19 -15.93 -48.36
C ARG A 935 12.84 -15.21 -48.47
N GLN A 936 11.89 -15.60 -47.64
CA GLN A 936 10.56 -15.02 -47.58
C GLN A 936 10.02 -15.20 -46.16
N ALA A 937 9.48 -14.16 -45.54
CA ALA A 937 8.82 -14.24 -44.23
C ALA A 937 7.55 -13.40 -44.22
N THR A 938 6.43 -13.97 -44.70
CA THR A 938 5.09 -13.38 -44.58
C THR A 938 4.30 -14.05 -43.47
N ALA A 939 3.16 -13.45 -43.08
CA ALA A 939 2.27 -14.01 -42.06
C ALA A 939 1.81 -15.45 -42.40
N ASP A 940 1.56 -15.72 -43.68
CA ASP A 940 1.01 -17.01 -44.13
C ASP A 940 2.09 -18.01 -44.58
N CYS A 941 3.31 -17.55 -44.84
CA CYS A 941 4.36 -18.38 -45.41
C CYS A 941 5.76 -17.87 -45.07
N THR A 942 6.56 -18.72 -44.44
CA THR A 942 8.01 -18.49 -44.29
C THR A 942 8.79 -19.53 -45.09
N LYS A 943 9.72 -19.07 -45.92
CA LYS A 943 10.63 -19.90 -46.71
C LYS A 943 12.07 -19.62 -46.32
N ILE A 944 12.77 -20.69 -45.97
CA ILE A 944 14.15 -20.69 -45.52
C ILE A 944 14.96 -21.57 -46.46
N TRP A 945 16.19 -21.15 -46.70
CA TRP A 945 17.16 -21.89 -47.48
C TRP A 945 18.38 -22.17 -46.64
N PHE A 946 18.68 -23.44 -46.44
CA PHE A 946 19.96 -23.88 -45.91
C PHE A 946 20.89 -24.17 -47.08
N GLY A 947 21.89 -23.30 -47.28
CA GLY A 947 22.93 -23.49 -48.28
C GLY A 947 24.10 -24.26 -47.67
N LEU A 948 24.40 -25.43 -48.22
CA LEU A 948 25.46 -26.32 -47.77
C LEU A 948 26.64 -26.27 -48.76
N THR A 949 27.86 -26.25 -48.24
CA THR A 949 29.11 -26.26 -49.01
C THR A 949 30.00 -27.37 -48.48
N GLY A 950 30.73 -28.05 -49.35
CA GLY A 950 31.66 -29.09 -48.95
C GLY A 950 32.11 -29.98 -50.09
N TYR A 951 32.30 -31.27 -49.81
CA TYR A 951 32.91 -32.23 -50.73
C TYR A 951 32.06 -33.48 -50.90
N LEU A 952 31.87 -33.88 -52.16
CA LEU A 952 31.31 -35.18 -52.53
C LEU A 952 32.47 -36.14 -52.82
N ASP A 953 32.76 -37.06 -51.89
CA ASP A 953 33.79 -38.08 -52.07
C ASP A 953 33.16 -39.32 -52.73
N PHE A 954 33.24 -39.41 -54.06
CA PHE A 954 32.64 -40.52 -54.81
C PHE A 954 33.47 -41.78 -54.70
N ALA A 955 32.89 -42.93 -54.41
CA ALA A 955 33.58 -44.22 -54.41
C ALA A 955 33.97 -44.68 -55.83
N THR A 956 35.06 -45.42 -55.96
CA THR A 956 35.34 -46.19 -57.18
C THR A 956 34.41 -47.39 -57.23
N LEU A 957 33.59 -47.47 -58.28
CA LEU A 957 32.58 -48.51 -58.43
C LEU A 957 33.23 -49.82 -58.88
N ARG A 958 32.61 -50.95 -58.55
CA ARG A 958 33.06 -52.27 -59.01
C ARG A 958 32.01 -52.92 -59.89
N THR A 959 32.45 -53.59 -60.96
CA THR A 959 31.54 -54.35 -61.84
C THR A 959 31.08 -55.68 -61.25
N GLY A 960 31.70 -56.13 -60.14
CA GLY A 960 31.35 -57.36 -59.42
C GLY A 960 31.79 -57.34 -57.95
N PRO A 961 31.50 -58.40 -57.18
CA PRO A 961 31.95 -58.51 -55.78
C PRO A 961 33.48 -58.61 -55.70
N GLU A 962 34.06 -58.20 -54.57
CA GLU A 962 35.52 -58.17 -54.34
C GLU A 962 36.22 -59.52 -54.56
N SER A 963 35.48 -60.62 -54.41
CA SER A 963 35.96 -61.98 -54.64
C SER A 963 36.04 -62.40 -56.11
N ASP A 964 35.48 -61.62 -57.05
CA ASP A 964 35.52 -61.93 -58.49
C ASP A 964 36.78 -61.34 -59.13
N PRO A 965 37.72 -62.18 -59.62
CA PRO A 965 38.93 -61.71 -60.29
C PRO A 965 38.69 -60.95 -61.60
N ASN A 966 37.47 -60.99 -62.15
CA ASN A 966 37.08 -60.19 -63.33
C ASN A 966 36.41 -58.85 -62.95
N SER A 967 36.24 -58.56 -61.66
CA SER A 967 35.68 -57.28 -61.22
C SER A 967 36.64 -56.13 -61.54
N LEU A 968 36.17 -55.18 -62.32
CA LEU A 968 36.90 -53.97 -62.67
C LEU A 968 36.50 -52.83 -61.72
N ASN A 969 37.49 -52.06 -61.27
CA ASN A 969 37.27 -50.77 -60.63
C ASN A 969 36.99 -49.74 -61.72
N ILE A 970 35.83 -49.09 -61.65
CA ILE A 970 35.39 -48.03 -62.54
C ILE A 970 35.31 -46.73 -61.74
N ASP A 971 36.22 -45.80 -62.03
CA ASP A 971 36.15 -44.44 -61.52
C ASP A 971 35.32 -43.57 -62.47
N LEU A 972 34.00 -43.68 -62.37
CA LEU A 972 33.08 -43.02 -63.30
C LEU A 972 33.07 -41.49 -63.14
N LEU A 973 33.31 -41.02 -61.91
CA LEU A 973 33.13 -39.61 -61.54
C LEU A 973 34.45 -38.90 -61.29
N SER A 974 35.59 -39.58 -61.31
CA SER A 974 36.96 -39.00 -61.26
C SER A 974 37.35 -38.29 -59.95
N PHE A 975 36.39 -37.86 -59.11
CA PHE A 975 36.62 -37.09 -57.89
C PHE A 975 36.45 -37.92 -56.62
N GLY A 976 37.39 -37.83 -55.68
CA GLY A 976 37.30 -38.45 -54.35
C GLY A 976 38.64 -38.90 -53.79
N SER A 977 38.65 -39.34 -52.53
CA SER A 977 39.86 -39.84 -51.89
C SER A 977 40.19 -41.26 -52.35
N THR A 978 41.46 -41.64 -52.36
CA THR A 978 41.88 -43.02 -52.73
C THR A 978 41.63 -44.02 -51.61
N ASP A 979 41.60 -43.56 -50.36
CA ASP A 979 41.38 -44.39 -49.16
C ASP A 979 39.94 -44.33 -48.62
N GLY A 980 39.08 -43.50 -49.23
CA GLY A 980 37.70 -43.24 -48.77
C GLY A 980 37.62 -42.45 -47.46
N LYS A 981 38.75 -41.94 -46.94
CA LYS A 981 38.85 -41.38 -45.59
C LYS A 981 39.50 -40.00 -45.56
N THR A 982 40.37 -39.68 -46.52
CA THR A 982 41.12 -38.42 -46.57
C THR A 982 40.15 -37.22 -46.51
N PRO A 983 40.27 -36.32 -45.52
CA PRO A 983 39.38 -35.16 -45.40
C PRO A 983 39.45 -34.21 -46.60
N ARG A 984 38.37 -33.46 -46.83
CA ARG A 984 38.26 -32.40 -47.86
C ARG A 984 38.69 -32.86 -49.25
N SER A 985 38.31 -34.09 -49.61
CA SER A 985 38.67 -34.74 -50.86
C SER A 985 37.41 -35.10 -51.63
N GLY A 986 37.37 -34.76 -52.92
CA GLY A 986 36.21 -35.03 -53.77
C GLY A 986 35.82 -33.84 -54.64
N LEU A 987 34.61 -33.92 -55.20
CA LEU A 987 34.04 -32.81 -55.98
C LEU A 987 33.57 -31.74 -55.01
N HIS A 988 34.23 -30.59 -55.03
CA HIS A 988 33.85 -29.45 -54.21
C HIS A 988 32.55 -28.83 -54.74
N PHE A 989 31.59 -28.65 -53.86
CA PHE A 989 30.31 -28.03 -54.16
C PHE A 989 30.00 -26.88 -53.20
N SER A 990 29.19 -25.94 -53.67
CA SER A 990 28.65 -24.85 -52.88
C SER A 990 27.16 -24.67 -53.15
N ASN A 991 26.46 -24.14 -52.15
CA ASN A 991 25.02 -23.84 -52.21
C ASN A 991 24.12 -25.05 -52.56
N LEU A 992 24.48 -26.25 -52.11
CA LEU A 992 23.53 -27.38 -52.10
C LEU A 992 22.38 -27.04 -51.15
N GLY A 993 21.15 -27.12 -51.64
CA GLY A 993 19.99 -26.62 -50.96
C GLY A 993 19.25 -27.63 -50.10
N LEU A 994 18.89 -27.20 -48.90
CA LEU A 994 17.70 -27.71 -48.22
C LEU A 994 16.74 -26.55 -48.02
N ALA A 995 15.65 -26.55 -48.78
CA ALA A 995 14.58 -25.57 -48.62
C ALA A 995 13.65 -26.03 -47.50
N MET A 996 13.34 -25.14 -46.57
CA MET A 996 12.30 -25.33 -45.56
C MET A 996 11.18 -24.33 -45.83
N SER A 997 9.94 -24.80 -45.87
CA SER A 997 8.75 -23.96 -45.94
C SER A 997 7.83 -24.24 -44.76
N TYR A 998 7.27 -23.19 -44.19
CA TYR A 998 6.32 -23.27 -43.10
C TYR A 998 5.07 -22.48 -43.48
N SER A 999 3.94 -23.16 -43.49
CA SER A 999 2.60 -22.58 -43.68
C SER A 999 1.72 -23.03 -42.52
N ASP A 1000 0.95 -22.11 -41.96
CA ASP A 1000 0.04 -22.39 -40.84
C ASP A 1000 -1.10 -23.35 -41.30
N PRO A 1001 -1.39 -24.48 -40.62
CA PRO A 1001 -0.83 -24.95 -39.36
C PRO A 1001 0.11 -26.17 -39.48
N LYS A 1002 1.30 -26.01 -38.89
CA LYS A 1002 1.95 -26.94 -37.94
C LYS A 1002 3.05 -27.91 -38.37
N ILE A 1003 3.49 -28.01 -39.63
CA ILE A 1003 4.67 -28.86 -39.92
C ILE A 1003 5.61 -28.18 -40.93
N PRO A 1004 6.88 -27.93 -40.57
CA PRO A 1004 7.87 -27.49 -41.54
C PRO A 1004 8.03 -28.56 -42.63
N LYS A 1005 7.91 -28.16 -43.88
CA LYS A 1005 8.16 -29.02 -45.04
C LYS A 1005 9.57 -28.77 -45.54
N PHE A 1006 10.34 -29.84 -45.63
CA PHE A 1006 11.69 -29.81 -46.16
C PHE A 1006 11.73 -30.36 -47.58
N GLU A 1007 12.52 -29.73 -48.44
CA GLU A 1007 12.79 -30.15 -49.79
C GLU A 1007 14.29 -30.07 -50.05
N PHE A 1008 14.90 -31.21 -50.32
CA PHE A 1008 16.30 -31.27 -50.76
C PHE A 1008 16.36 -30.81 -52.22
N ASN A 1009 17.07 -29.72 -52.49
CA ASN A 1009 17.10 -29.06 -53.78
C ASN A 1009 18.54 -28.95 -54.31
N THR A 1010 18.75 -29.45 -55.52
CA THR A 1010 20.06 -29.44 -56.20
C THR A 1010 20.14 -28.42 -57.34
N ASP A 1011 19.09 -27.63 -57.60
CA ASP A 1011 19.00 -26.75 -58.76
C ASP A 1011 19.98 -25.56 -58.67
N GLU A 1012 20.32 -25.15 -57.45
CA GLU A 1012 21.24 -24.03 -57.20
C GLU A 1012 22.65 -24.46 -56.77
N ILE A 1013 22.96 -25.76 -56.82
CA ILE A 1013 24.30 -26.26 -56.50
C ILE A 1013 25.30 -25.77 -57.54
N ARG A 1014 26.50 -25.39 -57.09
CA ARG A 1014 27.62 -25.01 -57.96
C ARG A 1014 28.83 -25.84 -57.62
N PHE A 1015 29.56 -26.27 -58.65
CA PHE A 1015 30.79 -27.02 -58.50
C PHE A 1015 32.01 -26.14 -58.78
N ASP A 1016 33.06 -26.34 -58.01
CA ASP A 1016 34.34 -25.66 -58.19
C ASP A 1016 35.44 -26.70 -58.41
N LEU A 1017 35.91 -26.77 -59.65
CA LEU A 1017 36.92 -27.74 -60.05
C LEU A 1017 38.30 -27.41 -59.48
N ASP A 1018 38.61 -26.13 -59.21
CA ASP A 1018 39.92 -25.73 -58.70
C ASP A 1018 40.09 -26.16 -57.23
N SER A 1019 38.99 -26.17 -56.47
CA SER A 1019 38.95 -26.65 -55.09
C SER A 1019 38.69 -28.16 -54.98
N SER A 1020 38.44 -28.86 -56.10
CA SER A 1020 38.14 -30.30 -56.13
C SER A 1020 39.39 -31.16 -56.13
N THR A 1021 39.27 -32.41 -55.67
CA THR A 1021 40.37 -33.40 -55.68
C THR A 1021 40.05 -34.54 -56.64
N THR A 1022 40.79 -34.61 -57.74
CA THR A 1022 40.74 -35.72 -58.70
C THR A 1022 41.67 -36.85 -58.28
N ARG A 1023 41.30 -38.09 -58.64
CA ARG A 1023 42.17 -39.25 -58.45
C ARG A 1023 43.24 -39.34 -59.54
N GLU A 1024 44.34 -39.99 -59.23
CA GLU A 1024 45.41 -40.22 -60.20
C GLU A 1024 44.91 -41.15 -61.33
N ASN A 1025 45.11 -40.73 -62.59
CA ASN A 1025 44.60 -41.39 -63.81
C ASN A 1025 43.08 -41.33 -64.02
N SER A 1026 42.40 -40.39 -63.36
CA SER A 1026 40.99 -40.11 -63.59
C SER A 1026 40.74 -39.54 -65.00
N LEU A 1027 39.55 -39.83 -65.57
CA LEU A 1027 39.13 -39.35 -66.90
C LEU A 1027 38.96 -37.83 -66.97
#